data_AF-A0A0A7LXX0-F1
#
_entry.id   AF-A0A0A7LXX0-F1
#
_cell.length_a   1.000
_cell.length_b   1.000
_cell.length_c   1.000
_cell.angle_alpha   90.00
_cell.angle_beta   90.00
_cell.angle_gamma   90.00
#
_symmetry.space_group_name_H-M   'P 1'
#
loop_
_entity.id
_entity.type
_entity.pdbx_description
1 polymer ?
#
loop_
_entity_poly.entity_id
_entity_poly.type
_entity_poly.pdbx_seq_one_letter_code
_entity_poly.pdbx_strand_id
1 'polypeptide(L)'
;MAGIILRSFVLLSNFMFSMSNTLHLPTNTEYTANFSHSSLLSVPKNLPLQTTILDLQSNNISILVMSDFSYLLKLKVLNMSHNKLSELDSSIFSLNKELVYLDLSHNLLAVIYGQFIEGLQHLDLSFNHFNSLSMCEVFKNFMHLKYLGLGAATVQKSDLKCFQRWRLQTILLELENLSYYESGSLQILNTLKLQLVLPKKDMDPYFLLYDAVNSAHILELSNMNYATTHIDAESFKNSKVSDITMINVTLSWSNIVKLFQAFWKSSVLFLKVEEMTIMGAIQSEYFDYSATLIQEVMFQNVTITDYRFSQADVYKFVSEMNILSLTVTHANVLFMLCPSKPSIFRSLKFPHNALTDDIYQDCSNLANLESLMLAWNKLKKLSKVSSMTTHMISLQNVDVSHNSLQYETGEDCHWPETIVNLDLSENQLTESVFICLPITVKKLDLHSNQIDHISWEIRQFAALEDLNLASNRLKDLPDCRPFGNLVVMNVAKNSIQTPSPDSLYSCPTVKTIQAEHNPFQCNCDIREFVYREKESAARLPKWPESYRCAYPETLKGTLLQDFHISELSCNRSLLIVLIFLTVAILTLSLFCLCKYMDIPWYMKMIWQWTQTRHRIKNRRSTQQNLQQNFAFHAFVSYSEHDSSWVKECLLPNLEREDGSIQICQHERNFVAGKSIVENIINCIDKSFKSIFVLSPNFIQSEWCHYELYFAQHKVFTENSDDLILILLEPIPKYLIPARYHKLKALMARRTYLEWPKEKGKQRLFWANLRAAITINLVESDDELIT
;
A
#
# COMPACT_ATOMS: atom_id res chain seq x y z
N MET A 1 -8.37 -37.00 -12.37
CA MET A 1 -6.96 -37.44 -12.42
C MET A 1 -5.98 -36.40 -11.88
N ALA A 2 -6.20 -35.09 -12.09
CA ALA A 2 -5.37 -34.02 -11.48
C ALA A 2 -5.49 -33.91 -9.94
N GLY A 3 -6.63 -34.27 -9.33
CA GLY A 3 -6.83 -34.22 -7.87
C GLY A 3 -6.10 -35.31 -7.06
N ILE A 4 -5.62 -36.37 -7.71
CA ILE A 4 -4.83 -37.43 -7.05
C ILE A 4 -3.37 -37.00 -6.95
N ILE A 5 -2.84 -36.35 -8.00
CA ILE A 5 -1.47 -35.84 -8.05
C ILE A 5 -1.26 -34.70 -7.03
N LEU A 6 -2.26 -33.85 -6.82
CA LEU A 6 -2.20 -32.77 -5.82
C LEU A 6 -2.22 -33.32 -4.38
N ARG A 7 -2.95 -34.42 -4.11
CA ARG A 7 -2.93 -35.10 -2.80
C ARG A 7 -1.60 -35.79 -2.52
N SER A 8 -0.97 -36.37 -3.56
CA SER A 8 0.37 -36.95 -3.45
C SER A 8 1.44 -35.88 -3.14
N PHE A 9 1.30 -34.67 -3.71
CA PHE A 9 2.23 -33.56 -3.46
C PHE A 9 2.11 -32.98 -2.05
N VAL A 10 0.89 -32.90 -1.49
CA VAL A 10 0.66 -32.42 -0.11
C VAL A 10 1.09 -33.47 0.93
N LEU A 11 0.94 -34.77 0.62
CA LEU A 11 1.47 -35.85 1.47
C LEU A 11 3.01 -35.88 1.48
N LEU A 12 3.66 -35.65 0.33
CA LEU A 12 5.11 -35.53 0.23
C LEU A 12 5.65 -34.27 0.92
N SER A 13 4.94 -33.13 0.84
CA SER A 13 5.36 -31.92 1.56
C SER A 13 5.22 -32.05 3.07
N ASN A 14 4.19 -32.75 3.56
CA ASN A 14 4.01 -33.02 4.99
C ASN A 14 5.01 -34.08 5.51
N PHE A 15 5.41 -35.05 4.68
CA PHE A 15 6.47 -36.01 5.03
C PHE A 15 7.86 -35.33 5.10
N MET A 16 8.13 -34.40 4.18
CA MET A 16 9.35 -33.58 4.21
C MET A 16 9.37 -32.60 5.39
N PHE A 17 8.20 -32.13 5.85
CA PHE A 17 8.07 -31.25 7.02
C PHE A 17 8.16 -32.00 8.36
N SER A 18 7.73 -33.27 8.40
CA SER A 18 7.89 -34.16 9.56
C SER A 18 9.37 -34.47 9.83
N MET A 19 10.17 -34.68 8.79
CA MET A 19 11.62 -34.86 8.90
C MET A 19 12.38 -33.57 9.31
N SER A 20 11.73 -32.41 9.25
CA SER A 20 12.33 -31.13 9.66
C SER A 20 12.30 -30.90 11.17
N ASN A 21 11.52 -31.67 11.94
CA ASN A 21 11.26 -31.37 13.37
C ASN A 21 11.94 -32.29 14.38
N THR A 22 12.87 -33.15 13.96
CA THR A 22 13.67 -33.98 14.88
C THR A 22 15.18 -33.72 14.84
N LEU A 23 15.65 -32.78 14.01
CA LEU A 23 17.06 -32.38 13.95
C LEU A 23 17.19 -30.88 14.18
N HIS A 24 17.27 -30.48 15.46
CA HIS A 24 17.91 -29.21 15.82
C HIS A 24 19.42 -29.33 15.56
N LEU A 25 19.81 -29.09 14.31
CA LEU A 25 21.20 -28.94 13.90
C LEU A 25 21.74 -27.60 14.44
N PRO A 26 22.84 -27.58 15.23
CA PRO A 26 23.42 -26.34 15.73
C PRO A 26 24.04 -25.51 14.59
N THR A 27 24.00 -24.20 14.77
CA THR A 27 24.45 -23.16 13.84
C THR A 27 25.95 -23.20 13.48
N ASN A 28 26.22 -23.15 12.17
CA ASN A 28 27.37 -22.54 11.46
C ASN A 28 28.83 -22.90 11.82
N THR A 29 29.13 -24.04 12.44
CA THR A 29 30.53 -24.53 12.57
C THR A 29 30.74 -26.00 12.18
N GLU A 30 29.70 -26.70 11.74
CA GLU A 30 29.73 -28.13 11.44
C GLU A 30 29.69 -28.37 9.93
N TYR A 31 30.64 -29.14 9.40
CA TYR A 31 30.73 -29.44 7.97
C TYR A 31 29.76 -30.58 7.63
N THR A 32 28.63 -30.23 7.00
CA THR A 32 27.58 -31.17 6.61
C THR A 32 27.77 -31.64 5.17
N ALA A 33 27.83 -32.95 4.97
CA ALA A 33 27.83 -33.59 3.66
C ALA A 33 26.49 -34.31 3.47
N ASN A 34 25.63 -33.79 2.59
CA ASN A 34 24.33 -34.38 2.29
C ASN A 34 24.33 -35.07 0.92
N PHE A 35 24.09 -36.38 0.95
CA PHE A 35 23.98 -37.29 -0.19
C PHE A 35 22.71 -38.14 -0.10
N SER A 36 21.69 -37.63 0.59
CA SER A 36 20.37 -38.27 0.67
C SER A 36 19.70 -38.36 -0.69
N HIS A 37 18.81 -39.36 -0.88
CA HIS A 37 18.00 -39.54 -2.09
C HIS A 37 18.79 -39.57 -3.42
N SER A 38 20.07 -39.93 -3.37
CA SER A 38 20.99 -39.84 -4.50
C SER A 38 21.12 -41.15 -5.29
N SER A 39 20.27 -42.15 -4.97
CA SER A 39 20.27 -43.48 -5.59
C SER A 39 21.63 -44.19 -5.54
N LEU A 40 22.45 -43.90 -4.53
CA LEU A 40 23.79 -44.43 -4.37
C LEU A 40 23.77 -45.92 -4.06
N LEU A 41 24.70 -46.67 -4.64
CA LEU A 41 24.90 -48.11 -4.36
C LEU A 41 25.98 -48.37 -3.30
N SER A 42 26.82 -47.36 -3.04
CA SER A 42 27.94 -47.41 -2.10
C SER A 42 28.20 -46.02 -1.53
N VAL A 43 28.88 -45.95 -0.38
CA VAL A 43 29.32 -44.68 0.22
C VAL A 43 30.24 -43.93 -0.75
N PRO A 44 30.04 -42.62 -0.99
CA PRO A 44 30.92 -41.83 -1.86
C PRO A 44 32.37 -41.86 -1.38
N LYS A 45 33.30 -42.09 -2.31
CA LYS A 45 34.74 -42.02 -2.04
C LYS A 45 35.19 -40.56 -2.08
N ASN A 46 36.10 -40.18 -1.19
CA ASN A 46 36.68 -38.83 -1.05
C ASN A 46 35.77 -37.77 -0.38
N LEU A 47 35.09 -38.13 0.70
CA LEU A 47 34.40 -37.15 1.53
C LEU A 47 35.40 -36.21 2.23
N PRO A 48 35.07 -34.94 2.48
CA PRO A 48 35.96 -34.01 3.17
C PRO A 48 36.32 -34.49 4.59
N LEU A 49 37.61 -34.43 4.95
CA LEU A 49 38.10 -34.91 6.26
C LEU A 49 37.50 -34.19 7.48
N GLN A 50 36.99 -32.97 7.27
CA GLN A 50 36.35 -32.16 8.30
C GLN A 50 34.85 -32.48 8.48
N THR A 51 34.28 -33.40 7.69
CA THR A 51 32.86 -33.76 7.75
C THR A 51 32.46 -34.20 9.15
N THR A 52 31.50 -33.50 9.75
CA THR A 52 30.93 -33.79 11.07
C THR A 52 29.55 -34.44 10.96
N ILE A 53 28.80 -34.12 9.90
CA ILE A 53 27.47 -34.69 9.65
C ILE A 53 27.47 -35.28 8.25
N LEU A 54 27.14 -36.57 8.14
CA LEU A 54 27.00 -37.27 6.87
C LEU A 54 25.58 -37.83 6.76
N ASP A 55 24.82 -37.33 5.79
CA ASP A 55 23.48 -37.82 5.48
C ASP A 55 23.51 -38.65 4.19
N LEU A 56 23.22 -39.93 4.32
CA LEU A 56 23.16 -40.93 3.25
C LEU A 56 21.79 -41.64 3.21
N GLN A 57 20.76 -41.05 3.82
CA GLN A 57 19.44 -41.66 3.89
C GLN A 57 18.82 -41.89 2.50
N SER A 58 17.90 -42.84 2.40
CA SER A 58 17.11 -43.09 1.20
C SER A 58 17.98 -43.35 -0.05
N ASN A 59 18.95 -44.24 0.09
CA ASN A 59 19.81 -44.71 -1.00
C ASN A 59 19.62 -46.23 -1.20
N ASN A 60 20.45 -46.84 -2.05
CA ASN A 60 20.42 -48.26 -2.37
C ASN A 60 21.69 -48.98 -1.85
N ILE A 61 22.30 -48.48 -0.77
CA ILE A 61 23.53 -49.04 -0.22
C ILE A 61 23.21 -50.35 0.48
N SER A 62 23.90 -51.44 0.11
CA SER A 62 23.66 -52.78 0.67
C SER A 62 24.82 -53.35 1.47
N ILE A 63 26.03 -52.81 1.31
CA ILE A 63 27.26 -53.30 1.95
C ILE A 63 28.05 -52.10 2.46
N LEU A 64 28.61 -52.21 3.66
CA LEU A 64 29.55 -51.25 4.24
C LEU A 64 30.90 -51.92 4.49
N VAL A 65 31.98 -51.17 4.27
CA VAL A 65 33.35 -51.61 4.55
C VAL A 65 34.09 -50.60 5.42
N MET A 66 35.09 -51.04 6.18
CA MET A 66 35.89 -50.18 7.08
C MET A 66 36.47 -48.94 6.38
N SER A 67 36.84 -49.05 5.09
CA SER A 67 37.40 -47.93 4.32
C SER A 67 36.40 -46.80 4.06
N ASP A 68 35.09 -47.03 4.22
CA ASP A 68 34.06 -46.03 3.93
C ASP A 68 34.08 -44.88 4.94
N PHE A 69 34.37 -45.18 6.21
CA PHE A 69 34.29 -44.19 7.31
C PHE A 69 35.61 -44.01 8.09
N SER A 70 36.58 -44.92 7.96
CA SER A 70 37.82 -44.90 8.74
C SER A 70 38.63 -43.59 8.70
N TYR A 71 38.51 -42.80 7.63
CA TYR A 71 39.20 -41.52 7.46
C TYR A 71 38.41 -40.31 8.01
N LEU A 72 37.12 -40.47 8.34
CA LEU A 72 36.23 -39.41 8.82
C LEU A 72 36.26 -39.32 10.36
N LEU A 73 37.41 -38.93 10.91
CA LEU A 73 37.66 -38.93 12.35
C LEU A 73 36.81 -37.91 13.14
N LYS A 74 36.25 -36.90 12.45
CA LYS A 74 35.39 -35.83 13.02
C LYS A 74 33.90 -36.10 12.90
N LEU A 75 33.52 -37.26 12.36
CA LEU A 75 32.12 -37.60 12.15
C LEU A 75 31.39 -37.74 13.48
N LYS A 76 30.33 -36.94 13.67
CA LYS A 76 29.46 -36.91 14.85
C LYS A 76 28.08 -37.51 14.58
N VAL A 77 27.56 -37.29 13.38
CA VAL A 77 26.21 -37.70 12.97
C VAL A 77 26.32 -38.47 11.66
N LEU A 78 25.78 -39.69 11.64
CA LEU A 78 25.67 -40.51 10.45
C LEU A 78 24.22 -40.98 10.29
N ASN A 79 23.55 -40.54 9.23
CA ASN A 79 22.23 -41.04 8.85
C ASN A 79 22.36 -41.98 7.65
N MET A 80 22.03 -43.25 7.86
CA MET A 80 22.05 -44.34 6.89
C MET A 80 20.68 -45.00 6.76
N SER A 81 19.61 -44.36 7.24
CA SER A 81 18.26 -44.94 7.20
C SER A 81 17.74 -45.11 5.77
N HIS A 82 16.73 -45.96 5.60
CA HIS A 82 16.11 -46.23 4.29
C HIS A 82 17.15 -46.67 3.22
N ASN A 83 18.01 -47.62 3.59
CA ASN A 83 18.95 -48.26 2.67
C ASN A 83 18.62 -49.76 2.55
N LYS A 84 19.55 -50.57 2.05
CA LYS A 84 19.35 -52.00 1.77
C LYS A 84 20.35 -52.88 2.52
N LEU A 85 20.86 -52.42 3.65
CA LEU A 85 21.86 -53.13 4.45
C LEU A 85 21.24 -54.40 5.05
N SER A 86 21.81 -55.58 4.79
CA SER A 86 21.31 -56.86 5.33
C SER A 86 22.09 -57.37 6.55
N GLU A 87 23.36 -56.99 6.65
CA GLU A 87 24.26 -57.33 7.74
C GLU A 87 25.16 -56.14 8.07
N LEU A 88 25.64 -56.09 9.31
CA LEU A 88 26.53 -55.03 9.77
C LEU A 88 27.62 -55.57 10.71
N ASP A 89 28.89 -55.34 10.34
CA ASP A 89 29.97 -55.31 11.30
C ASP A 89 30.04 -53.92 11.94
N SER A 90 29.62 -53.79 13.20
CA SER A 90 29.67 -52.50 13.91
C SER A 90 31.10 -51.97 14.11
N SER A 91 32.12 -52.83 13.97
CA SER A 91 33.53 -52.47 14.11
C SER A 91 34.01 -51.50 13.02
N ILE A 92 33.25 -51.35 11.91
CA ILE A 92 33.56 -50.37 10.85
C ILE A 92 33.61 -48.93 11.38
N PHE A 93 32.91 -48.66 12.49
CA PHE A 93 32.87 -47.34 13.13
C PHE A 93 33.95 -47.14 14.21
N SER A 94 34.81 -48.14 14.44
CA SER A 94 35.80 -48.14 15.54
C SER A 94 36.76 -46.93 15.54
N LEU A 95 37.01 -46.33 14.38
CA LEU A 95 37.86 -45.14 14.23
C LEU A 95 37.09 -43.81 14.37
N ASN A 96 35.75 -43.83 14.27
CA ASN A 96 34.90 -42.64 14.35
C ASN A 96 34.55 -42.31 15.82
N LYS A 97 35.57 -42.02 16.64
CA LYS A 97 35.42 -41.85 18.09
C LYS A 97 34.53 -40.68 18.52
N GLU A 98 34.28 -39.71 17.64
CA GLU A 98 33.41 -38.56 17.90
C GLU A 98 31.94 -38.82 17.50
N LEU A 99 31.61 -40.01 16.98
CA LEU A 99 30.26 -40.33 16.53
C LEU A 99 29.31 -40.48 17.73
N VAL A 100 28.26 -39.66 17.72
CA VAL A 100 27.27 -39.53 18.80
C VAL A 100 25.88 -40.00 18.35
N TYR A 101 25.58 -39.83 17.05
CA TYR A 101 24.29 -40.17 16.46
C TYR A 101 24.48 -41.11 15.27
N LEU A 102 23.84 -42.28 15.32
CA LEU A 102 23.83 -43.26 14.24
C LEU A 102 22.40 -43.73 13.99
N ASP A 103 21.89 -43.47 12.80
CA ASP A 103 20.59 -43.95 12.34
C ASP A 103 20.78 -44.99 11.22
N LEU A 104 20.35 -46.21 11.49
CA LEU A 104 20.36 -47.37 10.60
C LEU A 104 18.95 -47.95 10.44
N SER A 105 17.91 -47.18 10.80
CA SER A 105 16.52 -47.59 10.71
C SER A 105 16.09 -47.85 9.25
N HIS A 106 14.99 -48.58 9.07
CA HIS A 106 14.45 -48.87 7.73
C HIS A 106 15.48 -49.49 6.76
N ASN A 107 16.24 -50.47 7.25
CA ASN A 107 17.16 -51.27 6.45
C ASN A 107 16.69 -52.74 6.42
N LEU A 108 17.52 -53.64 5.94
CA LEU A 108 17.24 -55.08 5.87
C LEU A 108 18.01 -55.89 6.93
N LEU A 109 18.50 -55.25 8.00
CA LEU A 109 19.46 -55.86 8.92
C LEU A 109 18.82 -57.03 9.66
N ALA A 110 19.43 -58.21 9.57
CA ALA A 110 19.03 -59.40 10.32
C ALA A 110 20.04 -59.79 11.40
N VAL A 111 21.32 -59.42 11.20
CA VAL A 111 22.42 -59.75 12.11
C VAL A 111 23.37 -58.55 12.22
N ILE A 112 23.77 -58.25 13.47
CA ILE A 112 24.86 -57.32 13.77
C ILE A 112 25.92 -58.08 14.56
N TYR A 113 27.17 -57.92 14.16
CA TYR A 113 28.33 -58.44 14.89
C TYR A 113 29.30 -57.30 15.23
N GLY A 114 30.31 -57.61 16.05
CA GLY A 114 31.25 -56.62 16.57
C GLY A 114 30.70 -55.84 17.77
N GLN A 115 31.39 -54.74 18.10
CA GLN A 115 30.99 -53.83 19.18
C GLN A 115 30.95 -52.41 18.65
N PHE A 116 29.85 -51.72 18.91
CA PHE A 116 29.75 -50.29 18.66
C PHE A 116 30.66 -49.49 19.61
N ILE A 117 30.95 -48.26 19.20
CA ILE A 117 31.75 -47.31 19.98
C ILE A 117 31.02 -46.83 21.25
N GLU A 118 31.79 -46.56 22.31
CA GLU A 118 31.24 -46.20 23.64
C GLU A 118 30.59 -44.81 23.70
N GLY A 119 30.89 -43.95 22.73
CA GLY A 119 30.49 -42.53 22.69
C GLY A 119 29.09 -42.25 22.14
N LEU A 120 28.41 -43.25 21.56
CA LEU A 120 27.08 -43.04 20.98
C LEU A 120 26.06 -42.67 22.06
N GLN A 121 25.26 -41.65 21.76
CA GLN A 121 24.12 -41.23 22.58
C GLN A 121 22.79 -41.58 21.93
N HIS A 122 22.77 -41.74 20.60
CA HIS A 122 21.58 -42.12 19.84
C HIS A 122 21.94 -43.23 18.84
N LEU A 123 21.24 -44.35 18.95
CA LEU A 123 21.34 -45.47 18.02
C LEU A 123 19.93 -45.91 17.62
N ASP A 124 19.61 -45.83 16.33
CA ASP A 124 18.34 -46.32 15.80
C ASP A 124 18.57 -47.52 14.87
N LEU A 125 18.03 -48.67 15.27
CA LEU A 125 18.01 -49.93 14.53
C LEU A 125 16.56 -50.40 14.26
N SER A 126 15.57 -49.55 14.50
CA SER A 126 14.15 -49.88 14.27
C SER A 126 13.83 -50.15 12.79
N PHE A 127 12.70 -50.80 12.51
CA PHE A 127 12.29 -51.14 11.14
C PHE A 127 13.36 -51.93 10.36
N ASN A 128 13.96 -52.90 11.02
CA ASN A 128 14.88 -53.88 10.43
C ASN A 128 14.28 -55.29 10.56
N HIS A 129 15.01 -56.34 10.16
CA HIS A 129 14.51 -57.71 10.08
C HIS A 129 15.09 -58.63 11.16
N PHE A 130 15.28 -58.11 12.38
CA PHE A 130 15.76 -58.92 13.50
C PHE A 130 14.67 -59.91 13.95
N ASN A 131 15.07 -61.18 14.14
CA ASN A 131 14.16 -62.20 14.65
C ASN A 131 13.88 -62.02 16.16
N SER A 132 14.90 -61.68 16.94
CA SER A 132 14.85 -61.49 18.39
C SER A 132 15.73 -60.31 18.81
N LEU A 133 15.47 -59.75 20.00
CA LEU A 133 16.27 -58.66 20.57
C LEU A 133 17.53 -59.16 21.30
N SER A 134 18.00 -60.37 20.98
CA SER A 134 19.15 -61.03 21.61
C SER A 134 20.50 -60.47 21.14
N MET A 135 20.68 -59.16 21.29
CA MET A 135 21.84 -58.39 20.81
C MET A 135 22.69 -57.82 21.95
N CYS A 136 22.50 -58.32 23.18
CA CYS A 136 23.16 -57.80 24.39
C CYS A 136 24.69 -57.74 24.31
N GLU A 137 25.34 -58.61 23.53
CA GLU A 137 26.80 -58.59 23.36
C GLU A 137 27.29 -57.40 22.53
N VAL A 138 26.52 -56.98 21.53
CA VAL A 138 26.82 -55.84 20.64
C VAL A 138 26.76 -54.52 21.41
N PHE A 139 25.92 -54.47 22.44
CA PHE A 139 25.63 -53.25 23.20
C PHE A 139 26.42 -53.13 24.53
N LYS A 140 27.37 -54.03 24.81
CA LYS A 140 28.00 -54.21 26.13
C LYS A 140 28.70 -52.96 26.73
N ASN A 141 29.09 -51.97 25.92
CA ASN A 141 29.87 -50.80 26.35
C ASN A 141 29.14 -49.44 26.23
N PHE A 142 27.82 -49.41 26.21
CA PHE A 142 27.05 -48.15 26.09
C PHE A 142 26.77 -47.45 27.42
N MET A 143 27.74 -46.66 27.91
CA MET A 143 27.58 -45.89 29.15
C MET A 143 26.85 -44.54 28.94
N HIS A 144 26.81 -44.04 27.71
CA HIS A 144 26.27 -42.70 27.38
C HIS A 144 25.01 -42.73 26.52
N LEU A 145 24.52 -43.91 26.15
CA LEU A 145 23.35 -44.06 25.29
C LEU A 145 22.11 -43.50 25.99
N LYS A 146 21.36 -42.67 25.27
CA LYS A 146 20.11 -42.04 25.74
C LYS A 146 18.92 -42.52 24.94
N TYR A 147 19.09 -42.72 23.64
CA TYR A 147 18.06 -43.22 22.74
C TYR A 147 18.49 -44.54 22.11
N LEU A 148 17.59 -45.52 22.14
CA LEU A 148 17.77 -46.80 21.47
C LEU A 148 16.48 -47.19 20.72
N GLY A 149 16.55 -47.27 19.40
CA GLY A 149 15.51 -47.83 18.55
C GLY A 149 15.82 -49.27 18.18
N LEU A 150 14.86 -50.17 18.34
CA LEU A 150 14.98 -51.58 18.02
C LEU A 150 13.70 -52.07 17.36
N GLY A 151 13.80 -53.09 16.50
CA GLY A 151 12.66 -53.86 16.03
C GLY A 151 12.90 -55.36 16.16
N ALA A 152 11.86 -56.15 16.39
CA ALA A 152 11.98 -57.61 16.40
C ALA A 152 10.65 -58.34 16.17
N ALA A 153 10.76 -59.53 15.57
CA ALA A 153 9.63 -60.45 15.40
C ALA A 153 9.27 -61.23 16.68
N THR A 154 10.20 -61.38 17.62
CA THR A 154 9.97 -62.05 18.90
C THR A 154 10.60 -61.24 20.04
N VAL A 155 9.87 -61.12 21.15
CA VAL A 155 10.34 -60.39 22.33
C VAL A 155 10.19 -61.28 23.55
N GLN A 156 11.33 -61.67 24.12
CA GLN A 156 11.40 -62.41 25.38
C GLN A 156 12.04 -61.57 26.47
N LYS A 157 11.74 -61.91 27.72
CA LYS A 157 12.28 -61.23 28.89
C LYS A 157 13.79 -61.38 28.94
N SER A 158 14.33 -62.51 28.50
CA SER A 158 15.78 -62.74 28.39
C SER A 158 16.47 -61.75 27.45
N ASP A 159 15.82 -61.35 26.37
CA ASP A 159 16.39 -60.46 25.36
C ASP A 159 16.60 -59.05 25.91
N LEU A 160 15.71 -58.61 26.80
CA LEU A 160 15.74 -57.27 27.36
C LEU A 160 16.58 -57.15 28.64
N LYS A 161 17.10 -58.25 29.20
CA LYS A 161 17.83 -58.27 30.49
C LYS A 161 19.04 -57.35 30.51
N CYS A 162 19.75 -57.18 29.39
CA CYS A 162 20.92 -56.31 29.35
C CYS A 162 20.56 -54.83 29.52
N PHE A 163 19.38 -54.41 29.05
CA PHE A 163 18.92 -53.02 29.16
C PHE A 163 18.49 -52.65 30.58
N GLN A 164 18.21 -53.62 31.46
CA GLN A 164 17.83 -53.38 32.85
C GLN A 164 18.87 -52.54 33.62
N ARG A 165 20.15 -52.67 33.26
CA ARG A 165 21.24 -51.94 33.91
C ARG A 165 21.44 -50.53 33.38
N TRP A 166 20.81 -50.18 32.25
CA TRP A 166 21.00 -48.90 31.59
C TRP A 166 19.84 -47.98 31.92
N ARG A 167 20.15 -46.68 32.00
CA ARG A 167 19.16 -45.63 32.23
C ARG A 167 18.96 -44.88 30.91
N LEU A 168 18.30 -45.55 29.98
CA LEU A 168 17.95 -44.95 28.69
C LEU A 168 16.90 -43.86 28.93
N GLN A 169 17.00 -42.76 28.20
CA GLN A 169 16.00 -41.71 28.23
C GLN A 169 14.77 -42.13 27.41
N THR A 170 15.01 -42.72 26.24
CA THR A 170 13.96 -43.17 25.33
C THR A 170 14.33 -44.53 24.75
N ILE A 171 13.37 -45.44 24.74
CA ILE A 171 13.44 -46.69 23.99
C ILE A 171 12.32 -46.67 22.96
N LEU A 172 12.65 -46.89 21.68
CA LEU A 172 11.68 -47.18 20.64
C LEU A 172 11.70 -48.68 20.35
N LEU A 173 10.54 -49.32 20.47
CA LEU A 173 10.31 -50.71 20.08
C LEU A 173 9.34 -50.74 18.91
N GLU A 174 9.86 -51.09 17.74
CA GLU A 174 9.12 -51.32 16.53
C GLU A 174 8.71 -52.79 16.44
N LEU A 175 7.41 -53.07 16.64
CA LEU A 175 6.89 -54.43 16.76
C LEU A 175 5.81 -54.71 15.69
N GLU A 176 5.87 -54.09 14.51
CA GLU A 176 4.84 -54.26 13.47
C GLU A 176 4.68 -55.72 13.03
N ASN A 177 5.81 -56.46 12.99
CA ASN A 177 5.91 -57.85 12.56
C ASN A 177 6.03 -58.84 13.74
N LEU A 178 5.55 -58.47 14.93
CA LEU A 178 5.62 -59.30 16.13
C LEU A 178 4.81 -60.60 15.98
N SER A 179 5.50 -61.72 16.09
CA SER A 179 4.93 -63.07 16.09
C SER A 179 4.72 -63.63 17.50
N TYR A 180 5.55 -63.23 18.46
CA TYR A 180 5.50 -63.73 19.84
C TYR A 180 5.99 -62.69 20.85
N TYR A 181 5.26 -62.57 21.97
CA TYR A 181 5.59 -61.72 23.10
C TYR A 181 5.49 -62.50 24.41
N GLU A 182 6.56 -62.51 25.20
CA GLU A 182 6.54 -63.04 26.57
C GLU A 182 6.02 -61.96 27.55
N SER A 183 4.91 -62.25 28.24
CA SER A 183 4.34 -61.35 29.25
C SER A 183 5.33 -61.02 30.38
N GLY A 184 5.35 -59.76 30.81
CA GLY A 184 6.29 -59.19 31.78
C GLY A 184 7.63 -58.76 31.19
N SER A 185 7.83 -58.83 29.87
CA SER A 185 9.11 -58.47 29.23
C SER A 185 9.41 -56.98 29.33
N LEU A 186 8.46 -56.09 29.03
CA LEU A 186 8.71 -54.64 29.07
C LEU A 186 8.86 -54.08 30.48
N GLN A 187 8.34 -54.76 31.51
CA GLN A 187 8.38 -54.27 32.88
C GLN A 187 9.79 -54.21 33.48
N ILE A 188 10.76 -54.91 32.88
CA ILE A 188 12.16 -54.87 33.33
C ILE A 188 12.93 -53.66 32.79
N LEU A 189 12.35 -52.93 31.84
CA LEU A 189 12.96 -51.75 31.26
C LEU A 189 13.04 -50.64 32.31
N ASN A 190 14.14 -49.89 32.25
CA ASN A 190 14.37 -48.71 33.08
C ASN A 190 14.56 -47.50 32.18
N THR A 191 13.45 -46.97 31.67
CA THR A 191 13.43 -45.84 30.74
C THR A 191 12.46 -44.75 31.20
N LEU A 192 12.76 -43.50 30.84
CA LEU A 192 11.85 -42.38 31.07
C LEU A 192 10.68 -42.43 30.08
N LYS A 193 10.99 -42.61 28.79
CA LYS A 193 10.03 -42.69 27.69
C LYS A 193 10.10 -44.05 26.98
N LEU A 194 8.95 -44.65 26.73
CA LEU A 194 8.80 -45.81 25.85
C LEU A 194 7.96 -45.42 24.65
N GLN A 195 8.49 -45.63 23.45
CA GLN A 195 7.76 -45.53 22.18
C GLN A 195 7.52 -46.93 21.65
N LEU A 196 6.28 -47.26 21.33
CA LEU A 196 5.88 -48.60 20.94
C LEU A 196 5.05 -48.55 19.66
N VAL A 197 5.59 -49.12 18.58
CA VAL A 197 4.84 -49.35 17.35
C VAL A 197 4.19 -50.71 17.45
N LEU A 198 2.86 -50.73 17.49
CA LEU A 198 2.08 -51.93 17.78
C LEU A 198 1.91 -52.84 16.54
N PRO A 199 1.76 -54.17 16.73
CA PRO A 199 1.68 -55.15 15.64
C PRO A 199 0.47 -54.96 14.71
N LYS A 200 0.68 -55.19 13.40
CA LYS A 200 -0.27 -54.82 12.33
C LYS A 200 -1.53 -55.69 12.20
N LYS A 201 -1.62 -56.88 12.80
CA LYS A 201 -2.83 -57.74 12.94
C LYS A 201 -2.54 -59.07 13.67
N ASP A 202 -3.60 -59.76 14.11
CA ASP A 202 -3.65 -61.14 14.63
C ASP A 202 -3.19 -61.43 16.08
N MET A 203 -2.73 -60.43 16.83
CA MET A 203 -2.45 -60.56 18.27
C MET A 203 -3.31 -59.60 19.09
N ASP A 204 -3.92 -60.09 20.18
CA ASP A 204 -4.51 -59.21 21.20
C ASP A 204 -3.38 -58.45 21.92
N PRO A 205 -3.34 -57.11 21.83
CA PRO A 205 -2.26 -56.33 22.40
C PRO A 205 -2.35 -56.21 23.93
N TYR A 206 -3.34 -56.81 24.60
CA TYR A 206 -3.59 -56.63 26.03
C TYR A 206 -2.34 -56.78 26.90
N PHE A 207 -1.62 -57.91 26.82
CA PHE A 207 -0.44 -58.14 27.66
C PHE A 207 0.69 -57.15 27.37
N LEU A 208 0.86 -56.81 26.09
CA LEU A 208 1.87 -55.85 25.65
C LEU A 208 1.55 -54.44 26.19
N LEU A 209 0.29 -54.00 26.08
CA LEU A 209 -0.17 -52.72 26.60
C LEU A 209 -0.09 -52.67 28.13
N TYR A 210 -0.49 -53.75 28.80
CA TYR A 210 -0.40 -53.86 30.26
C TYR A 210 1.05 -53.72 30.76
N ASP A 211 2.01 -54.35 30.08
CA ASP A 211 3.41 -54.18 30.44
C ASP A 211 3.94 -52.78 30.10
N ALA A 212 3.52 -52.22 28.95
CA ALA A 212 3.93 -50.90 28.51
C ALA A 212 3.52 -49.80 29.51
N VAL A 213 2.28 -49.81 30.00
CA VAL A 213 1.80 -48.81 30.98
C VAL A 213 2.49 -48.92 32.35
N ASN A 214 3.19 -50.02 32.60
CA ASN A 214 3.94 -50.27 33.85
C ASN A 214 5.47 -50.15 33.68
N SER A 215 5.94 -49.79 32.47
CA SER A 215 7.36 -49.78 32.11
C SER A 215 8.02 -48.38 32.17
N ALA A 216 7.28 -47.31 31.91
CA ALA A 216 7.81 -45.95 31.76
C ALA A 216 6.85 -44.87 32.32
N HIS A 217 7.35 -43.64 32.46
CA HIS A 217 6.52 -42.49 32.86
C HIS A 217 5.83 -41.86 31.65
N ILE A 218 6.52 -41.81 30.52
CA ILE A 218 5.98 -41.31 29.24
C ILE A 218 5.81 -42.50 28.30
N LEU A 219 4.60 -42.70 27.79
CA LEU A 219 4.27 -43.76 26.84
C LEU A 219 3.74 -43.17 25.54
N GLU A 220 4.34 -43.58 24.42
CA GLU A 220 3.86 -43.26 23.08
C GLU A 220 3.49 -44.57 22.38
N LEU A 221 2.24 -44.68 21.95
CA LEU A 221 1.70 -45.83 21.25
C LEU A 221 1.41 -45.43 19.81
N SER A 222 1.84 -46.23 18.85
CA SER A 222 1.59 -45.98 17.42
C SER A 222 0.94 -47.18 16.75
N ASN A 223 0.15 -46.92 15.71
CA ASN A 223 -0.46 -47.94 14.84
C ASN A 223 -1.45 -48.85 15.59
N MET A 224 -2.33 -48.25 16.39
CA MET A 224 -3.40 -48.99 17.07
C MET A 224 -4.52 -49.33 16.10
N ASN A 225 -4.52 -50.55 15.54
CA ASN A 225 -5.55 -50.99 14.61
C ASN A 225 -6.06 -52.40 14.95
N TYR A 226 -6.95 -52.48 15.94
CA TYR A 226 -7.47 -53.74 16.48
C TYR A 226 -9.00 -53.79 16.42
N ALA A 227 -9.53 -54.95 15.99
CA ALA A 227 -10.97 -55.18 15.94
C ALA A 227 -11.58 -55.25 17.34
N THR A 228 -10.86 -55.84 18.29
CA THR A 228 -11.27 -55.98 19.70
C THR A 228 -10.07 -55.73 20.59
N THR A 229 -10.30 -55.02 21.70
CA THR A 229 -9.30 -54.82 22.75
C THR A 229 -9.89 -55.35 24.06
N HIS A 230 -9.31 -56.41 24.63
CA HIS A 230 -9.70 -56.93 25.94
C HIS A 230 -9.13 -56.05 27.07
N ILE A 231 -9.47 -54.76 27.08
CA ILE A 231 -8.96 -53.81 28.07
C ILE A 231 -10.04 -53.59 29.12
N ASP A 232 -9.76 -54.03 30.35
CA ASP A 232 -10.55 -53.71 31.53
C ASP A 232 -9.96 -52.50 32.27
N ALA A 233 -10.83 -51.64 32.78
CA ALA A 233 -10.46 -50.37 33.40
C ALA A 233 -9.62 -50.55 34.68
N GLU A 234 -9.85 -51.63 35.44
CA GLU A 234 -9.07 -51.93 36.64
C GLU A 234 -7.62 -52.31 36.33
N SER A 235 -7.31 -52.71 35.09
CA SER A 235 -5.98 -53.16 34.70
C SER A 235 -4.92 -52.06 34.78
N PHE A 236 -5.31 -50.79 34.59
CA PHE A 236 -4.37 -49.66 34.48
C PHE A 236 -4.34 -48.76 35.73
N LYS A 237 -5.10 -49.08 36.78
CA LYS A 237 -5.30 -48.22 37.96
C LYS A 237 -4.02 -47.82 38.68
N ASN A 238 -3.01 -48.68 38.67
CA ASN A 238 -1.70 -48.46 39.30
C ASN A 238 -0.57 -48.35 38.27
N SER A 239 -0.88 -47.86 37.07
CA SER A 239 0.12 -47.64 36.02
C SER A 239 1.19 -46.66 36.48
N LYS A 240 2.40 -46.77 35.91
CA LYS A 240 3.48 -45.78 36.12
C LYS A 240 3.40 -44.58 35.18
N VAL A 241 2.61 -44.71 34.11
CA VAL A 241 2.49 -43.69 33.07
C VAL A 241 1.74 -42.47 33.61
N SER A 242 2.37 -41.31 33.48
CA SER A 242 1.75 -40.00 33.70
C SER A 242 1.35 -39.34 32.37
N ASP A 243 2.06 -39.62 31.28
CA ASP A 243 1.90 -38.95 29.99
C ASP A 243 1.73 -40.00 28.90
N ILE A 244 0.59 -39.97 28.21
CA ILE A 244 0.32 -40.89 27.11
C ILE A 244 0.00 -40.16 25.81
N THR A 245 0.69 -40.56 24.74
CA THR A 245 0.41 -40.13 23.37
C THR A 245 0.05 -41.34 22.52
N MET A 246 -1.06 -41.29 21.81
CA MET A 246 -1.49 -42.34 20.89
C MET A 246 -1.53 -41.76 19.47
N ILE A 247 -0.80 -42.36 18.54
CA ILE A 247 -0.63 -41.88 17.17
C ILE A 247 -1.18 -42.91 16.20
N ASN A 248 -1.93 -42.47 15.19
CA ASN A 248 -2.53 -43.34 14.18
C ASN A 248 -3.39 -44.43 14.84
N VAL A 249 -4.51 -44.00 15.44
CA VAL A 249 -5.44 -44.85 16.18
C VAL A 249 -6.66 -45.14 15.34
N THR A 250 -6.80 -46.36 14.85
CA THR A 250 -7.93 -46.82 14.05
C THR A 250 -8.73 -47.88 14.83
N LEU A 251 -9.76 -47.47 15.56
CA LEU A 251 -10.53 -48.33 16.46
C LEU A 251 -12.03 -48.11 16.32
N SER A 252 -12.84 -49.09 16.75
CA SER A 252 -14.29 -48.89 16.88
C SER A 252 -14.61 -47.97 18.06
N TRP A 253 -15.77 -47.30 18.02
CA TRP A 253 -16.21 -46.41 19.10
C TRP A 253 -16.22 -47.10 20.47
N SER A 254 -16.71 -48.34 20.56
CA SER A 254 -16.73 -49.11 21.82
C SER A 254 -15.32 -49.35 22.37
N ASN A 255 -14.37 -49.70 21.50
CA ASN A 255 -12.97 -49.93 21.92
C ASN A 255 -12.31 -48.62 22.38
N ILE A 256 -12.62 -47.49 21.72
CA ILE A 256 -12.17 -46.16 22.13
C ILE A 256 -12.67 -45.84 23.53
N VAL A 257 -13.97 -45.96 23.78
CA VAL A 257 -14.55 -45.64 25.10
C VAL A 257 -13.95 -46.52 26.20
N LYS A 258 -13.76 -47.83 25.96
CA LYS A 258 -13.10 -48.74 26.92
C LYS A 258 -11.64 -48.39 27.17
N LEU A 259 -10.87 -48.11 26.13
CA LEU A 259 -9.47 -47.71 26.23
C LEU A 259 -9.34 -46.41 27.04
N PHE A 260 -10.16 -45.41 26.72
CA PHE A 260 -10.22 -44.17 27.46
C PHE A 260 -10.63 -44.39 28.90
N GLN A 261 -11.61 -45.25 29.18
CA GLN A 261 -12.06 -45.55 30.54
C GLN A 261 -10.92 -46.13 31.39
N ALA A 262 -10.07 -46.97 30.79
CA ALA A 262 -8.92 -47.55 31.47
C ALA A 262 -7.86 -46.49 31.80
N PHE A 263 -7.56 -45.58 30.88
CA PHE A 263 -6.67 -44.45 31.18
C PHE A 263 -7.30 -43.45 32.16
N TRP A 264 -8.63 -43.26 32.12
CA TRP A 264 -9.35 -42.36 33.02
C TRP A 264 -9.21 -42.74 34.49
N LYS A 265 -9.13 -44.04 34.77
CA LYS A 265 -8.97 -44.59 36.13
C LYS A 265 -7.51 -44.82 36.53
N SER A 266 -6.55 -44.40 35.70
CA SER A 266 -5.12 -44.63 35.88
C SER A 266 -4.39 -43.41 36.46
N SER A 267 -3.07 -43.51 36.56
CA SER A 267 -2.17 -42.43 37.02
C SER A 267 -1.91 -41.33 35.98
N VAL A 268 -2.54 -41.40 34.80
CA VAL A 268 -2.32 -40.46 33.69
C VAL A 268 -2.79 -39.05 34.06
N LEU A 269 -1.94 -38.06 33.77
CA LEU A 269 -2.19 -36.63 33.89
C LEU A 269 -2.44 -35.98 32.54
N PHE A 270 -1.74 -36.45 31.48
CA PHE A 270 -1.80 -35.88 30.13
C PHE A 270 -2.10 -36.97 29.10
N LEU A 271 -3.17 -36.78 28.32
CA LEU A 271 -3.58 -37.72 27.28
C LEU A 271 -3.67 -36.99 25.93
N LYS A 272 -2.87 -37.43 24.96
CA LYS A 272 -2.88 -36.92 23.59
C LYS A 272 -3.23 -38.04 22.60
N VAL A 273 -4.10 -37.74 21.65
CA VAL A 273 -4.38 -38.60 20.49
C VAL A 273 -4.21 -37.83 19.20
N GLU A 274 -3.39 -38.36 18.31
CA GLU A 274 -3.11 -37.83 16.98
C GLU A 274 -3.54 -38.84 15.92
N GLU A 275 -4.19 -38.35 14.87
CA GLU A 275 -4.64 -39.17 13.73
C GLU A 275 -5.55 -40.31 14.16
N MET A 276 -6.74 -39.93 14.65
CA MET A 276 -7.73 -40.89 15.14
C MET A 276 -8.77 -41.18 14.07
N THR A 277 -9.02 -42.45 13.79
CA THR A 277 -10.10 -42.92 12.92
C THR A 277 -11.07 -43.79 13.69
N ILE A 278 -12.30 -43.31 13.82
CA ILE A 278 -13.41 -44.02 14.45
C ILE A 278 -14.12 -44.87 13.41
N MET A 279 -14.02 -46.19 13.56
CA MET A 279 -14.62 -47.18 12.68
C MET A 279 -16.01 -47.64 13.15
N GLY A 280 -16.89 -47.90 12.20
CA GLY A 280 -18.21 -48.47 12.46
C GLY A 280 -19.21 -47.48 13.05
N ALA A 281 -20.41 -47.98 13.37
CA ALA A 281 -21.49 -47.16 13.92
C ALA A 281 -21.19 -46.74 15.36
N ILE A 282 -21.36 -45.45 15.66
CA ILE A 282 -21.28 -44.91 17.01
C ILE A 282 -22.62 -45.16 17.72
N GLN A 283 -22.54 -45.71 18.92
CA GLN A 283 -23.67 -45.99 19.81
C GLN A 283 -23.41 -45.35 21.17
N SER A 284 -24.47 -45.09 21.93
CA SER A 284 -24.33 -44.65 23.32
C SER A 284 -23.59 -45.71 24.14
N GLU A 285 -22.46 -45.31 24.71
CA GLU A 285 -21.64 -46.14 25.60
C GLU A 285 -21.61 -45.50 26.99
N TYR A 286 -21.54 -46.34 28.03
CA TYR A 286 -21.38 -45.84 29.40
C TYR A 286 -19.92 -45.43 29.64
N PHE A 287 -19.72 -44.25 30.22
CA PHE A 287 -18.43 -43.77 30.66
C PHE A 287 -18.54 -43.15 32.06
N ASP A 288 -17.68 -43.59 32.96
CA ASP A 288 -17.55 -43.09 34.31
C ASP A 288 -16.44 -42.04 34.40
N TYR A 289 -16.86 -40.77 34.45
CA TYR A 289 -15.99 -39.59 34.53
C TYR A 289 -15.36 -39.37 35.91
N SER A 290 -15.77 -40.14 36.94
CA SER A 290 -15.28 -39.95 38.31
C SER A 290 -13.84 -40.42 38.48
N ALA A 291 -13.19 -39.96 39.56
CA ALA A 291 -11.89 -40.46 40.02
C ALA A 291 -10.77 -40.43 38.96
N THR A 292 -10.76 -39.39 38.11
CA THR A 292 -9.66 -39.15 37.17
C THR A 292 -8.59 -38.25 37.77
N LEU A 293 -7.34 -38.51 37.41
CA LEU A 293 -6.20 -37.62 37.65
C LEU A 293 -5.83 -36.81 36.40
N ILE A 294 -6.47 -37.08 35.26
CA ILE A 294 -6.19 -36.40 34.00
C ILE A 294 -6.51 -34.92 34.14
N GLN A 295 -5.55 -34.09 33.77
CA GLN A 295 -5.67 -32.64 33.76
C GLN A 295 -5.95 -32.11 32.36
N GLU A 296 -5.31 -32.68 31.34
CA GLU A 296 -5.43 -32.23 29.96
C GLU A 296 -5.62 -33.39 28.98
N VAL A 297 -6.56 -33.19 28.05
CA VAL A 297 -6.83 -34.08 26.93
C VAL A 297 -6.71 -33.32 25.62
N MET A 298 -5.98 -33.89 24.67
CA MET A 298 -5.83 -33.33 23.32
C MET A 298 -6.19 -34.36 22.24
N PHE A 299 -7.11 -33.98 21.36
CA PHE A 299 -7.49 -34.71 20.17
C PHE A 299 -7.09 -33.92 18.92
N GLN A 300 -6.31 -34.53 18.04
CA GLN A 300 -5.84 -33.92 16.81
C GLN A 300 -6.11 -34.82 15.61
N ASN A 301 -6.68 -34.25 14.55
CA ASN A 301 -6.97 -34.94 13.30
C ASN A 301 -7.88 -36.17 13.50
N VAL A 302 -9.11 -35.92 13.92
CA VAL A 302 -10.12 -36.97 14.18
C VAL A 302 -11.00 -37.16 12.96
N THR A 303 -11.17 -38.40 12.56
CA THR A 303 -11.95 -38.83 11.40
C THR A 303 -13.01 -39.83 11.84
N ILE A 304 -14.26 -39.57 11.45
CA ILE A 304 -15.39 -40.48 11.71
C ILE A 304 -15.80 -41.08 10.36
N THR A 305 -15.79 -42.41 10.28
CA THR A 305 -16.05 -43.13 9.01
C THR A 305 -17.52 -43.34 8.71
N ASP A 306 -18.37 -43.46 9.74
CA ASP A 306 -19.83 -43.58 9.60
C ASP A 306 -20.52 -42.38 10.26
N TYR A 307 -21.25 -41.59 9.47
CA TYR A 307 -21.96 -40.40 9.93
C TYR A 307 -23.38 -40.69 10.43
N ARG A 308 -23.80 -41.97 10.46
CA ARG A 308 -25.12 -42.40 10.94
C ARG A 308 -25.09 -42.68 12.45
N PHE A 309 -25.02 -41.63 13.25
CA PHE A 309 -25.08 -41.72 14.71
C PHE A 309 -25.77 -40.50 15.31
N SER A 310 -26.23 -40.64 16.55
CA SER A 310 -26.68 -39.50 17.34
C SER A 310 -25.46 -38.66 17.71
N GLN A 311 -25.36 -37.46 17.14
CA GLN A 311 -24.24 -36.56 17.42
C GLN A 311 -24.10 -36.25 18.92
N ALA A 312 -25.21 -36.32 19.67
CA ALA A 312 -25.20 -36.14 21.11
C ALA A 312 -24.33 -37.19 21.84
N ASP A 313 -24.17 -38.41 21.33
CA ASP A 313 -23.38 -39.45 22.00
C ASP A 313 -21.89 -39.09 22.05
N VAL A 314 -21.33 -38.55 20.96
CA VAL A 314 -19.93 -38.11 20.90
C VAL A 314 -19.72 -36.81 21.67
N TYR A 315 -20.62 -35.84 21.50
CA TYR A 315 -20.42 -34.55 22.16
C TYR A 315 -20.65 -34.63 23.66
N LYS A 316 -21.56 -35.51 24.13
CA LYS A 316 -21.70 -35.81 25.55
C LYS A 316 -20.45 -36.47 26.13
N PHE A 317 -19.81 -37.36 25.37
CA PHE A 317 -18.54 -37.97 25.78
C PHE A 317 -17.48 -36.91 26.10
N VAL A 318 -17.43 -35.84 25.31
CA VAL A 318 -16.46 -34.76 25.45
C VAL A 318 -16.90 -33.69 26.46
N SER A 319 -18.18 -33.29 26.46
CA SER A 319 -18.70 -32.21 27.30
C SER A 319 -18.79 -32.57 28.78
N GLU A 320 -18.95 -33.85 29.12
CA GLU A 320 -19.06 -34.32 30.51
C GLU A 320 -17.70 -34.63 31.15
N MET A 321 -16.58 -34.43 30.43
CA MET A 321 -15.24 -34.65 30.98
C MET A 321 -14.96 -33.72 32.15
N ASN A 322 -14.60 -34.31 33.30
CA ASN A 322 -14.23 -33.57 34.50
C ASN A 322 -12.72 -33.36 34.56
N ILE A 323 -12.18 -32.55 33.64
CA ILE A 323 -10.74 -32.23 33.49
C ILE A 323 -10.52 -30.72 33.39
N LEU A 324 -9.28 -30.25 33.51
CA LEU A 324 -8.95 -28.82 33.50
C LEU A 324 -8.88 -28.24 32.09
N SER A 325 -8.31 -28.97 31.12
CA SER A 325 -8.15 -28.49 29.75
C SER A 325 -8.50 -29.54 28.72
N LEU A 326 -9.21 -29.10 27.67
CA LEU A 326 -9.52 -29.91 26.50
C LEU A 326 -9.14 -29.14 25.23
N THR A 327 -8.42 -29.83 24.35
CA THR A 327 -8.14 -29.36 22.99
C THR A 327 -8.66 -30.36 21.97
N VAL A 328 -9.46 -29.89 21.01
CA VAL A 328 -9.94 -30.70 19.89
C VAL A 328 -9.68 -29.93 18.61
N THR A 329 -8.83 -30.43 17.72
CA THR A 329 -8.47 -29.74 16.48
C THR A 329 -8.55 -30.66 15.27
N HIS A 330 -8.95 -30.10 14.12
CA HIS A 330 -9.08 -30.84 12.87
C HIS A 330 -9.99 -32.08 13.00
N ALA A 331 -11.09 -31.96 13.75
CA ALA A 331 -12.05 -33.04 13.99
C ALA A 331 -13.40 -32.82 13.28
N ASN A 332 -13.54 -31.70 12.55
CA ASN A 332 -14.77 -31.30 11.87
C ASN A 332 -16.00 -31.28 12.82
N VAL A 333 -15.78 -30.87 14.08
CA VAL A 333 -16.84 -30.68 15.09
C VAL A 333 -17.82 -29.62 14.58
N LEU A 334 -19.11 -29.92 14.57
CA LEU A 334 -20.16 -29.03 14.06
C LEU A 334 -20.90 -28.28 15.18
N PHE A 335 -21.13 -28.94 16.32
CA PHE A 335 -21.73 -28.32 17.50
C PHE A 335 -21.11 -28.89 18.79
N MET A 336 -21.33 -28.20 19.91
CA MET A 336 -20.90 -28.63 21.23
C MET A 336 -22.02 -28.42 22.26
N LEU A 337 -22.19 -29.41 23.13
CA LEU A 337 -23.20 -29.39 24.19
C LEU A 337 -22.66 -28.67 25.44
N CYS A 338 -23.56 -27.99 26.16
CA CYS A 338 -23.27 -27.53 27.51
C CYS A 338 -23.16 -28.74 28.46
N PRO A 339 -22.17 -28.79 29.37
CA PRO A 339 -22.10 -29.84 30.38
C PRO A 339 -23.37 -29.91 31.23
N SER A 340 -23.82 -31.12 31.57
CA SER A 340 -25.04 -31.33 32.38
C SER A 340 -24.89 -30.88 33.84
N LYS A 341 -23.66 -30.83 34.35
CA LYS A 341 -23.29 -30.42 35.71
C LYS A 341 -22.20 -29.34 35.65
N PRO A 342 -22.04 -28.53 36.71
CA PRO A 342 -20.95 -27.57 36.80
C PRO A 342 -19.60 -28.23 36.54
N SER A 343 -18.91 -27.74 35.52
CA SER A 343 -17.62 -28.29 35.08
C SER A 343 -16.45 -27.61 35.77
N ILE A 344 -15.33 -28.33 35.84
CA ILE A 344 -14.04 -27.83 36.32
C ILE A 344 -13.13 -27.32 35.18
N PHE A 345 -13.60 -27.33 33.93
CA PHE A 345 -12.84 -26.81 32.79
C PHE A 345 -12.37 -25.38 33.06
N ARG A 346 -11.07 -25.16 32.87
CA ARG A 346 -10.44 -23.84 32.83
C ARG A 346 -10.08 -23.42 31.41
N SER A 347 -9.81 -24.37 30.52
CA SER A 347 -9.49 -24.07 29.12
C SER A 347 -10.17 -25.02 28.13
N LEU A 348 -10.92 -24.47 27.19
CA LEU A 348 -11.58 -25.19 26.10
C LEU A 348 -11.07 -24.65 24.76
N LYS A 349 -10.46 -25.51 23.95
CA LYS A 349 -9.86 -25.13 22.67
C LYS A 349 -10.41 -26.01 21.56
N PHE A 350 -11.08 -25.41 20.58
CA PHE A 350 -11.62 -26.08 19.40
C PHE A 350 -11.10 -25.46 18.08
N PRO A 351 -9.79 -25.20 17.90
CA PRO A 351 -9.31 -24.55 16.70
C PRO A 351 -9.39 -25.47 15.47
N HIS A 352 -9.61 -24.90 14.29
CA HIS A 352 -9.70 -25.64 13.02
C HIS A 352 -10.79 -26.72 13.01
N ASN A 353 -12.02 -26.33 13.35
CA ASN A 353 -13.21 -27.19 13.26
C ASN A 353 -14.28 -26.54 12.37
N ALA A 354 -15.54 -26.96 12.52
CA ALA A 354 -16.66 -26.50 11.73
C ALA A 354 -17.80 -25.95 12.60
N LEU A 355 -17.47 -25.45 13.80
CA LEU A 355 -18.45 -24.97 14.78
C LEU A 355 -19.25 -23.78 14.24
N THR A 356 -20.56 -23.79 14.46
CA THR A 356 -21.50 -22.72 14.11
C THR A 356 -21.99 -21.98 15.35
N ASP A 357 -22.86 -20.97 15.16
CA ASP A 357 -23.36 -20.08 16.22
C ASP A 357 -24.22 -20.78 17.30
N ASP A 358 -24.57 -22.06 17.12
CA ASP A 358 -25.50 -22.80 17.97
C ASP A 358 -24.82 -23.59 19.11
N ILE A 359 -23.56 -23.26 19.42
CA ILE A 359 -22.82 -23.90 20.51
C ILE A 359 -23.09 -23.27 21.86
N TYR A 360 -23.01 -24.06 22.93
CA TYR A 360 -23.10 -23.61 24.31
C TYR A 360 -24.31 -22.69 24.62
N GLN A 361 -25.44 -22.92 23.95
CA GLN A 361 -26.65 -22.14 24.17
C GLN A 361 -27.06 -22.19 25.66
N ASP A 362 -27.21 -21.00 26.26
CA ASP A 362 -27.59 -20.78 27.66
C ASP A 362 -26.74 -21.57 28.69
N CYS A 363 -25.44 -21.70 28.43
CA CYS A 363 -24.57 -22.55 29.25
C CYS A 363 -24.06 -21.88 30.54
N SER A 364 -24.68 -22.22 31.68
CA SER A 364 -24.26 -21.75 33.01
C SER A 364 -23.22 -22.64 33.71
N ASN A 365 -23.06 -23.88 33.24
CA ASN A 365 -22.20 -24.88 33.89
C ASN A 365 -20.70 -24.74 33.55
N LEU A 366 -20.30 -23.71 32.81
CA LEU A 366 -18.91 -23.39 32.46
C LEU A 366 -18.36 -22.17 33.22
N ALA A 367 -18.89 -21.89 34.42
CA ALA A 367 -18.54 -20.72 35.23
C ALA A 367 -17.03 -20.57 35.56
N ASN A 368 -16.30 -21.70 35.63
CA ASN A 368 -14.85 -21.74 35.94
C ASN A 368 -13.95 -21.58 34.72
N LEU A 369 -14.52 -21.45 33.51
CA LEU A 369 -13.73 -21.36 32.29
C LEU A 369 -12.95 -20.05 32.25
N GLU A 370 -11.63 -20.13 32.11
CA GLU A 370 -10.72 -18.99 32.04
C GLU A 370 -10.31 -18.66 30.59
N SER A 371 -10.28 -19.66 29.71
CA SER A 371 -9.87 -19.52 28.31
C SER A 371 -10.77 -20.31 27.35
N LEU A 372 -11.30 -19.63 26.34
CA LEU A 372 -12.10 -20.19 25.26
C LEU A 372 -11.47 -19.86 23.91
N MET A 373 -11.08 -20.88 23.15
CA MET A 373 -10.48 -20.72 21.82
C MET A 373 -11.32 -21.45 20.78
N LEU A 374 -11.88 -20.70 19.85
CA LEU A 374 -12.75 -21.14 18.76
C LEU A 374 -12.24 -20.60 17.41
N ALA A 375 -10.93 -20.34 17.31
CA ALA A 375 -10.30 -19.88 16.08
C ALA A 375 -10.52 -20.85 14.90
N TRP A 376 -10.56 -20.35 13.67
CA TRP A 376 -10.70 -21.18 12.47
C TRP A 376 -11.95 -22.08 12.50
N ASN A 377 -13.11 -21.48 12.75
CA ASN A 377 -14.43 -22.15 12.74
C ASN A 377 -15.38 -21.46 11.73
N LYS A 378 -16.69 -21.69 11.87
CA LYS A 378 -17.73 -21.18 10.97
C LYS A 378 -18.72 -20.28 11.69
N LEU A 379 -18.29 -19.58 12.74
CA LEU A 379 -19.10 -18.62 13.48
C LEU A 379 -19.40 -17.39 12.61
N LYS A 380 -20.62 -16.86 12.70
CA LYS A 380 -21.11 -15.76 11.88
C LYS A 380 -21.63 -14.57 12.68
N LYS A 381 -22.21 -14.77 13.86
CA LYS A 381 -22.81 -13.69 14.65
C LYS A 381 -22.02 -13.40 15.93
N LEU A 382 -21.51 -12.18 16.06
CA LEU A 382 -20.80 -11.76 17.29
C LEU A 382 -21.75 -11.69 18.51
N SER A 383 -23.00 -11.29 18.31
CA SER A 383 -24.02 -11.27 19.37
C SER A 383 -24.27 -12.67 19.96
N LYS A 384 -24.18 -13.72 19.13
CA LYS A 384 -24.29 -15.11 19.59
C LYS A 384 -23.08 -15.51 20.43
N VAL A 385 -21.87 -15.16 20.00
CA VAL A 385 -20.63 -15.36 20.78
C VAL A 385 -20.71 -14.68 22.14
N SER A 386 -21.18 -13.44 22.15
CA SER A 386 -21.44 -12.70 23.37
C SER A 386 -22.44 -13.47 24.26
N SER A 387 -23.62 -13.80 23.74
CA SER A 387 -24.67 -14.49 24.51
C SER A 387 -24.21 -15.82 25.13
N MET A 388 -23.43 -16.64 24.41
CA MET A 388 -22.95 -17.93 24.93
C MET A 388 -21.93 -17.79 26.06
N THR A 389 -21.17 -16.68 26.11
CA THR A 389 -20.14 -16.45 27.14
C THR A 389 -20.68 -15.75 28.39
N THR A 390 -21.91 -15.25 28.37
CA THR A 390 -22.53 -14.45 29.45
C THR A 390 -22.35 -15.03 30.86
N HIS A 391 -22.50 -16.36 31.01
CA HIS A 391 -22.44 -17.03 32.31
C HIS A 391 -21.04 -17.59 32.65
N MET A 392 -20.05 -17.41 31.78
CA MET A 392 -18.66 -17.84 31.99
C MET A 392 -17.92 -16.78 32.82
N ILE A 393 -18.29 -16.66 34.09
CA ILE A 393 -17.85 -15.55 34.96
C ILE A 393 -16.34 -15.47 35.20
N SER A 394 -15.58 -16.56 34.99
CA SER A 394 -14.12 -16.58 35.15
C SER A 394 -13.35 -16.31 33.86
N LEU A 395 -14.05 -16.04 32.75
CA LEU A 395 -13.48 -16.02 31.39
C LEU A 395 -12.60 -14.79 31.18
N GLN A 396 -11.32 -15.02 30.92
CA GLN A 396 -10.31 -13.98 30.72
C GLN A 396 -9.84 -13.89 29.27
N ASN A 397 -9.71 -15.03 28.59
CA ASN A 397 -9.14 -15.11 27.25
C ASN A 397 -10.17 -15.70 26.27
N VAL A 398 -10.56 -14.93 25.27
CA VAL A 398 -11.46 -15.37 24.21
C VAL A 398 -10.78 -15.17 22.86
N ASP A 399 -10.63 -16.26 22.11
CA ASP A 399 -10.13 -16.24 20.75
C ASP A 399 -11.20 -16.81 19.81
N VAL A 400 -11.74 -15.94 18.96
CA VAL A 400 -12.70 -16.28 17.90
C VAL A 400 -12.19 -15.76 16.54
N SER A 401 -10.86 -15.72 16.39
CA SER A 401 -10.19 -15.31 15.16
C SER A 401 -10.48 -16.25 13.99
N HIS A 402 -10.22 -15.81 12.75
CA HIS A 402 -10.40 -16.63 11.55
C HIS A 402 -11.79 -17.29 11.45
N ASN A 403 -12.84 -16.49 11.69
CA ASN A 403 -14.23 -16.90 11.53
C ASN A 403 -14.89 -16.02 10.43
N SER A 404 -16.22 -15.96 10.38
CA SER A 404 -16.96 -15.07 9.49
C SER A 404 -17.87 -14.14 10.28
N LEU A 405 -17.41 -13.68 11.45
CA LEU A 405 -18.19 -12.88 12.37
C LEU A 405 -18.55 -11.52 11.76
N GLN A 406 -19.83 -11.17 11.89
CA GLN A 406 -20.43 -9.88 11.59
C GLN A 406 -21.22 -9.40 12.81
N TYR A 407 -21.43 -8.09 12.89
CA TYR A 407 -22.27 -7.46 13.91
C TYR A 407 -23.28 -6.51 13.25
N GLU A 408 -24.56 -6.78 13.47
CA GLU A 408 -25.66 -5.93 13.01
C GLU A 408 -26.05 -4.95 14.12
N THR A 409 -26.19 -3.67 13.78
CA THR A 409 -26.58 -2.63 14.74
C THR A 409 -27.97 -2.90 15.31
N GLY A 410 -28.08 -2.99 16.64
CA GLY A 410 -29.34 -3.27 17.34
C GLY A 410 -29.43 -4.69 17.91
N GLU A 411 -28.44 -5.56 17.64
CA GLU A 411 -28.30 -6.81 18.38
C GLU A 411 -27.69 -6.55 19.78
N ASP A 412 -28.30 -7.14 20.81
CA ASP A 412 -27.82 -7.03 22.19
C ASP A 412 -26.58 -7.90 22.42
N CYS A 413 -25.57 -7.32 23.07
CA CYS A 413 -24.34 -8.01 23.46
C CYS A 413 -24.18 -7.99 24.98
N HIS A 414 -24.08 -9.19 25.54
CA HIS A 414 -23.83 -9.47 26.94
C HIS A 414 -22.51 -10.22 27.08
N TRP A 415 -21.51 -9.58 27.66
CA TRP A 415 -20.19 -10.18 27.89
C TRP A 415 -19.91 -10.25 29.39
N PRO A 416 -19.17 -11.27 29.87
CA PRO A 416 -18.69 -11.25 31.24
C PRO A 416 -17.65 -10.12 31.43
N GLU A 417 -17.70 -9.43 32.56
CA GLU A 417 -16.81 -8.30 32.87
C GLU A 417 -15.34 -8.71 33.07
N THR A 418 -15.06 -10.02 33.14
CA THR A 418 -13.73 -10.59 33.42
C THR A 418 -12.83 -10.75 32.19
N ILE A 419 -13.34 -10.50 30.98
CA ILE A 419 -12.54 -10.64 29.74
C ILE A 419 -11.41 -9.62 29.72
N VAL A 420 -10.19 -10.14 29.60
CA VAL A 420 -8.94 -9.36 29.53
C VAL A 420 -8.39 -9.33 28.11
N ASN A 421 -8.38 -10.47 27.43
CA ASN A 421 -7.85 -10.62 26.08
C ASN A 421 -8.96 -11.12 25.15
N LEU A 422 -9.22 -10.38 24.07
CA LEU A 422 -10.22 -10.72 23.08
C LEU A 422 -9.60 -10.64 21.67
N ASP A 423 -9.52 -11.79 21.01
CA ASP A 423 -9.06 -11.89 19.63
C ASP A 423 -10.26 -12.12 18.69
N LEU A 424 -10.50 -11.13 17.84
CA LEU A 424 -11.54 -11.05 16.83
C LEU A 424 -10.94 -10.85 15.42
N SER A 425 -9.64 -11.12 15.28
CA SER A 425 -8.93 -10.93 14.01
C SER A 425 -9.44 -11.85 12.90
N GLU A 426 -9.17 -11.49 11.64
CA GLU A 426 -9.50 -12.30 10.46
C GLU A 426 -11.01 -12.65 10.40
N ASN A 427 -11.86 -11.63 10.56
CA ASN A 427 -13.32 -11.73 10.52
C ASN A 427 -13.92 -10.72 9.51
N GLN A 428 -15.24 -10.50 9.55
CA GLN A 428 -15.95 -9.58 8.66
C GLN A 428 -16.56 -8.40 9.42
N LEU A 429 -15.89 -7.96 10.50
CA LEU A 429 -16.39 -6.92 11.39
C LEU A 429 -16.16 -5.53 10.80
N THR A 430 -17.12 -4.64 11.02
CA THR A 430 -17.06 -3.21 10.67
C THR A 430 -16.92 -2.37 11.94
N GLU A 431 -16.90 -1.04 11.82
CA GLU A 431 -16.79 -0.09 12.92
C GLU A 431 -17.90 -0.20 13.96
N SER A 432 -19.07 -0.75 13.61
CA SER A 432 -20.18 -0.98 14.54
C SER A 432 -19.82 -1.93 15.68
N VAL A 433 -18.76 -2.75 15.51
CA VAL A 433 -18.33 -3.74 16.50
C VAL A 433 -18.10 -3.14 17.88
N PHE A 434 -17.57 -1.91 17.97
CA PHE A 434 -17.27 -1.24 19.23
C PHE A 434 -18.51 -0.96 20.11
N ILE A 435 -19.73 -1.09 19.56
CA ILE A 435 -20.99 -1.04 20.31
C ILE A 435 -21.23 -2.34 21.07
N CYS A 436 -20.73 -3.47 20.57
CA CYS A 436 -20.96 -4.81 21.12
C CYS A 436 -19.88 -5.24 22.12
N LEU A 437 -18.65 -4.74 22.01
CA LEU A 437 -17.49 -5.24 22.77
C LEU A 437 -17.56 -4.96 24.28
N PRO A 438 -16.93 -5.81 25.12
CA PRO A 438 -16.77 -5.57 26.55
C PRO A 438 -15.79 -4.42 26.82
N ILE A 439 -16.18 -3.46 27.66
CA ILE A 439 -15.35 -2.28 27.99
C ILE A 439 -14.16 -2.59 28.90
N THR A 440 -14.13 -3.77 29.52
CA THR A 440 -13.10 -4.21 30.47
C THR A 440 -11.87 -4.84 29.80
N VAL A 441 -11.94 -5.06 28.48
CA VAL A 441 -10.85 -5.66 27.71
C VAL A 441 -9.58 -4.82 27.77
N LYS A 442 -8.45 -5.48 27.96
CA LYS A 442 -7.11 -4.87 27.98
C LYS A 442 -6.37 -5.04 26.65
N LYS A 443 -6.52 -6.20 26.02
CA LYS A 443 -5.93 -6.50 24.71
C LYS A 443 -7.02 -6.89 23.73
N LEU A 444 -7.13 -6.11 22.67
CA LEU A 444 -8.13 -6.29 21.63
C LEU A 444 -7.44 -6.43 20.28
N ASP A 445 -7.60 -7.60 19.66
CA ASP A 445 -7.13 -7.83 18.30
C ASP A 445 -8.30 -7.83 17.31
N LEU A 446 -8.25 -6.90 16.36
CA LEU A 446 -9.21 -6.70 15.27
C LEU A 446 -8.51 -6.66 13.92
N HIS A 447 -7.28 -7.19 13.79
CA HIS A 447 -6.56 -7.14 12.52
C HIS A 447 -7.29 -7.93 11.42
N SER A 448 -7.07 -7.57 10.15
CA SER A 448 -7.69 -8.21 8.99
C SER A 448 -9.23 -8.25 9.07
N ASN A 449 -9.86 -7.12 9.39
CA ASN A 449 -11.31 -6.92 9.35
C ASN A 449 -11.70 -5.87 8.28
N GLN A 450 -12.91 -5.32 8.35
CA GLN A 450 -13.44 -4.34 7.39
C GLN A 450 -13.65 -2.95 8.00
N ILE A 451 -12.93 -2.63 9.08
CA ILE A 451 -13.05 -1.34 9.79
C ILE A 451 -12.43 -0.23 8.94
N ASP A 452 -13.17 0.83 8.64
CA ASP A 452 -12.72 1.94 7.78
C ASP A 452 -12.54 3.27 8.52
N HIS A 453 -13.20 3.45 9.65
CA HIS A 453 -13.02 4.58 10.56
C HIS A 453 -13.40 4.20 12.00
N ILE A 454 -12.92 4.99 12.97
CA ILE A 454 -13.30 4.88 14.38
C ILE A 454 -13.56 6.31 14.88
N SER A 455 -14.79 6.60 15.30
CA SER A 455 -15.18 7.89 15.85
C SER A 455 -15.11 7.90 17.38
N TRP A 456 -15.25 9.09 17.98
CA TRP A 456 -15.26 9.26 19.44
C TRP A 456 -16.58 8.82 20.11
N GLU A 457 -17.64 8.52 19.33
CA GLU A 457 -18.99 8.20 19.83
C GLU A 457 -19.15 6.72 20.26
N ILE A 458 -18.05 5.96 20.28
CA ILE A 458 -18.04 4.57 20.74
C ILE A 458 -18.05 4.48 22.28
N ARG A 459 -18.22 3.26 22.80
CA ARG A 459 -18.09 3.00 24.25
C ARG A 459 -16.70 3.39 24.77
N GLN A 460 -16.62 3.80 26.04
CA GLN A 460 -15.35 4.16 26.67
C GLN A 460 -14.58 2.90 27.12
N PHE A 461 -13.48 2.59 26.45
CA PHE A 461 -12.60 1.46 26.76
C PHE A 461 -11.45 1.91 27.66
N ALA A 462 -11.78 2.30 28.89
CA ALA A 462 -10.80 2.85 29.84
C ALA A 462 -9.72 1.83 30.26
N ALA A 463 -9.97 0.52 30.12
CA ALA A 463 -9.02 -0.53 30.48
C ALA A 463 -8.09 -0.95 29.32
N LEU A 464 -8.34 -0.51 28.09
CA LEU A 464 -7.63 -0.99 26.91
C LEU A 464 -6.19 -0.47 26.89
N GLU A 465 -5.24 -1.40 26.80
CA GLU A 465 -3.79 -1.16 26.80
C GLU A 465 -3.16 -1.46 25.42
N ASP A 466 -3.69 -2.47 24.70
CA ASP A 466 -3.17 -2.95 23.41
C ASP A 466 -4.32 -3.09 22.40
N LEU A 467 -4.21 -2.36 21.28
CA LEU A 467 -5.21 -2.35 20.20
C LEU A 467 -4.54 -2.66 18.86
N ASN A 468 -4.92 -3.79 18.27
CA ASN A 468 -4.47 -4.19 16.95
C ASN A 468 -5.58 -3.99 15.90
N LEU A 469 -5.34 -3.08 14.97
CA LEU A 469 -6.20 -2.71 13.83
C LEU A 469 -5.46 -2.88 12.50
N ALA A 470 -4.38 -3.67 12.46
CA ALA A 470 -3.62 -3.87 11.23
C ALA A 470 -4.47 -4.48 10.11
N SER A 471 -4.10 -4.25 8.85
CA SER A 471 -4.78 -4.85 7.69
C SER A 471 -6.30 -4.57 7.61
N ASN A 472 -6.73 -3.39 8.06
CA ASN A 472 -8.11 -2.91 7.91
C ASN A 472 -8.20 -1.89 6.75
N ARG A 473 -9.25 -1.08 6.71
CA ARG A 473 -9.50 -0.05 5.68
C ARG A 473 -9.40 1.37 6.22
N LEU A 474 -8.69 1.59 7.33
CA LEU A 474 -8.58 2.89 7.99
C LEU A 474 -7.98 3.93 7.04
N LYS A 475 -8.63 5.09 6.94
CA LYS A 475 -8.17 6.24 6.13
C LYS A 475 -7.38 7.26 6.93
N ASP A 476 -7.54 7.25 8.25
CA ASP A 476 -6.87 8.13 9.21
C ASP A 476 -6.58 7.36 10.51
N LEU A 477 -5.76 7.94 11.38
CA LEU A 477 -5.53 7.44 12.73
C LEU A 477 -6.81 7.59 13.58
N PRO A 478 -7.15 6.59 14.41
CA PRO A 478 -8.34 6.64 15.26
C PRO A 478 -8.18 7.69 16.38
N ASP A 479 -9.31 8.26 16.81
CA ASP A 479 -9.35 9.13 17.99
C ASP A 479 -9.15 8.30 19.26
N CYS A 480 -8.16 8.65 20.09
CA CYS A 480 -7.86 7.93 21.33
C CYS A 480 -8.67 8.38 22.55
N ARG A 481 -9.54 9.39 22.45
CA ARG A 481 -10.37 9.82 23.59
C ARG A 481 -11.18 8.67 24.23
N PRO A 482 -11.72 7.70 23.47
CA PRO A 482 -12.37 6.52 24.03
C PRO A 482 -11.40 5.53 24.71
N PHE A 483 -10.11 5.54 24.34
CA PHE A 483 -9.09 4.58 24.76
C PHE A 483 -8.14 5.16 25.83
N GLY A 484 -8.66 5.41 27.03
CA GLY A 484 -7.98 6.20 28.06
C GLY A 484 -6.58 5.72 28.48
N ASN A 485 -6.33 4.39 28.47
CA ASN A 485 -5.07 3.79 28.93
C ASN A 485 -4.25 3.14 27.81
N LEU A 486 -4.52 3.47 26.54
CA LEU A 486 -3.89 2.81 25.41
C LEU A 486 -2.36 3.04 25.40
N VAL A 487 -1.59 1.96 25.28
CA VAL A 487 -0.13 1.97 25.28
C VAL A 487 0.42 1.61 23.91
N VAL A 488 -0.17 0.58 23.28
CA VAL A 488 0.25 0.07 21.98
C VAL A 488 -0.93 0.15 21.01
N MET A 489 -0.69 0.76 19.86
CA MET A 489 -1.65 0.82 18.76
C MET A 489 -1.00 0.31 17.48
N ASN A 490 -1.60 -0.68 16.84
CA ASN A 490 -1.17 -1.17 15.54
C ASN A 490 -2.20 -0.82 14.46
N VAL A 491 -1.81 0.02 13.51
CA VAL A 491 -2.57 0.45 12.34
C VAL A 491 -1.81 0.17 11.03
N ALA A 492 -0.87 -0.78 11.06
CA ALA A 492 -0.09 -1.16 9.89
C ALA A 492 -0.98 -1.71 8.75
N LYS A 493 -0.52 -1.60 7.50
CA LYS A 493 -1.21 -2.14 6.31
C LYS A 493 -2.66 -1.65 6.15
N ASN A 494 -2.94 -0.40 6.49
CA ASN A 494 -4.24 0.25 6.27
C ASN A 494 -4.21 1.12 5.00
N SER A 495 -5.19 2.00 4.85
CA SER A 495 -5.31 2.97 3.74
C SER A 495 -5.02 4.40 4.19
N ILE A 496 -4.17 4.58 5.21
CA ILE A 496 -3.85 5.91 5.77
C ILE A 496 -2.94 6.67 4.81
N GLN A 497 -3.43 7.79 4.28
CA GLN A 497 -2.67 8.63 3.35
C GLN A 497 -2.02 9.80 4.07
N THR A 498 -2.79 10.52 4.88
CA THR A 498 -2.35 11.73 5.60
C THR A 498 -2.89 11.67 7.02
N PRO A 499 -2.09 11.25 8.01
CA PRO A 499 -2.51 11.21 9.40
C PRO A 499 -2.88 12.62 9.88
N SER A 500 -4.07 12.79 10.45
CA SER A 500 -4.48 14.06 11.04
C SER A 500 -3.58 14.41 12.24
N PRO A 501 -3.12 15.68 12.35
CA PRO A 501 -2.39 16.14 13.53
C PRO A 501 -3.22 15.98 14.81
N ASP A 502 -4.53 16.23 14.75
CA ASP A 502 -5.44 16.16 15.89
C ASP A 502 -5.54 14.74 16.47
N SER A 503 -5.49 13.71 15.61
CA SER A 503 -5.51 12.31 16.04
C SER A 503 -4.27 11.96 16.85
N LEU A 504 -3.10 12.51 16.53
CA LEU A 504 -1.88 12.31 17.32
C LEU A 504 -1.97 12.98 18.71
N TYR A 505 -2.59 14.16 18.80
CA TYR A 505 -2.80 14.84 20.08
C TYR A 505 -3.79 14.12 20.98
N SER A 506 -4.75 13.40 20.38
CA SER A 506 -5.75 12.63 21.12
C SER A 506 -5.15 11.46 21.91
N CYS A 507 -3.93 11.01 21.58
CA CYS A 507 -3.29 9.79 22.09
C CYS A 507 -2.06 10.05 23.00
N PRO A 508 -2.17 10.77 24.13
CA PRO A 508 -1.00 11.16 24.92
C PRO A 508 -0.30 10.00 25.65
N THR A 509 -1.04 8.94 25.95
CA THR A 509 -0.56 7.75 26.71
C THR A 509 0.12 6.71 25.82
N VAL A 510 -0.12 6.75 24.51
CA VAL A 510 0.38 5.77 23.56
C VAL A 510 1.89 5.90 23.43
N LYS A 511 2.59 4.79 23.72
CA LYS A 511 4.04 4.68 23.64
C LYS A 511 4.49 4.18 22.29
N THR A 512 3.70 3.33 21.65
CA THR A 512 4.08 2.65 20.41
C THR A 512 2.92 2.70 19.41
N ILE A 513 3.18 3.26 18.22
CA ILE A 513 2.27 3.28 17.07
C ILE A 513 2.96 2.53 15.93
N GLN A 514 2.37 1.41 15.50
CA GLN A 514 2.83 0.65 14.33
C GLN A 514 1.99 1.08 13.13
N ALA A 515 2.56 1.85 12.21
CA ALA A 515 1.84 2.37 11.04
C ALA A 515 2.54 2.04 9.72
N GLU A 516 3.38 1.00 9.69
CA GLU A 516 4.10 0.59 8.49
C GLU A 516 3.17 0.15 7.36
N HIS A 517 3.67 0.19 6.12
CA HIS A 517 2.96 -0.26 4.91
C HIS A 517 1.61 0.45 4.66
N ASN A 518 1.46 1.70 5.09
CA ASN A 518 0.34 2.57 4.70
C ASN A 518 0.70 3.38 3.44
N PRO A 519 -0.29 3.70 2.56
CA PRO A 519 -0.07 4.43 1.32
C PRO A 519 0.09 5.95 1.54
N PHE A 520 1.13 6.35 2.26
CA PHE A 520 1.36 7.74 2.64
C PHE A 520 1.44 8.68 1.43
N GLN A 521 0.69 9.79 1.49
CA GLN A 521 0.69 10.83 0.48
C GLN A 521 1.67 11.94 0.89
N CYS A 522 2.80 12.01 0.18
CA CYS A 522 3.88 12.97 0.40
C CYS A 522 3.57 14.32 -0.24
N ASN A 523 2.72 15.08 0.45
CA ASN A 523 2.34 16.45 0.14
C ASN A 523 2.58 17.34 1.38
N CYS A 524 1.97 18.52 1.40
CA CYS A 524 2.07 19.43 2.53
C CYS A 524 1.39 18.96 3.81
N ASP A 525 0.41 18.05 3.72
CA ASP A 525 -0.41 17.63 4.85
C ASP A 525 0.35 16.64 5.74
N ILE A 526 1.15 15.74 5.16
CA ILE A 526 1.99 14.79 5.94
C ILE A 526 3.23 15.44 6.57
N ARG A 527 3.54 16.70 6.22
CA ARG A 527 4.74 17.40 6.69
C ARG A 527 4.80 17.47 8.21
N GLU A 528 3.66 17.77 8.86
CA GLU A 528 3.60 17.87 10.33
C GLU A 528 3.84 16.51 11.00
N PHE A 529 3.25 15.44 10.44
CA PHE A 529 3.47 14.07 10.90
C PHE A 529 4.96 13.69 10.86
N VAL A 530 5.63 13.89 9.71
CA VAL A 530 7.06 13.57 9.54
C VAL A 530 7.94 14.39 10.49
N TYR A 531 7.64 15.68 10.65
CA TYR A 531 8.42 16.57 11.50
C TYR A 531 8.39 16.15 12.98
N ARG A 532 7.19 15.88 13.52
CA ARG A 532 7.01 15.51 14.94
C ARG A 532 7.55 14.13 15.27
N GLU A 533 7.44 13.19 14.34
CA GLU A 533 7.92 11.81 14.56
C GLU A 533 9.44 11.70 14.44
N LYS A 534 10.10 12.64 13.77
CA LYS A 534 11.57 12.77 13.83
C LYS A 534 12.08 13.02 15.25
N GLU A 535 11.32 13.76 16.07
CA GLU A 535 11.64 13.98 17.49
C GLU A 535 11.23 12.79 18.37
N SER A 536 10.24 12.00 17.92
CA SER A 536 9.58 10.95 18.70
C SER A 536 9.87 9.54 18.18
N ALA A 537 10.97 9.31 17.46
CA ALA A 537 11.25 8.07 16.71
C ALA A 537 11.15 6.76 17.54
N ALA A 538 11.25 6.84 18.87
CA ALA A 538 11.00 5.71 19.78
C ALA A 538 9.53 5.22 19.77
N ARG A 539 8.57 6.05 19.31
CA ARG A 539 7.15 5.74 19.21
C ARG A 539 6.77 4.96 17.95
N LEU A 540 7.55 5.06 16.87
CA LEU A 540 7.31 4.35 15.61
C LEU A 540 8.34 3.23 15.41
N PRO A 541 7.99 1.97 15.69
CA PRO A 541 8.89 0.85 15.43
C PRO A 541 9.27 0.80 13.95
N LYS A 542 10.52 0.42 13.66
CA LYS A 542 11.08 0.30 12.30
C LYS A 542 11.10 1.61 11.49
N TRP A 543 10.99 2.76 12.17
CA TRP A 543 11.29 4.05 11.57
C TRP A 543 12.80 4.18 11.35
N PRO A 544 13.27 4.65 10.17
CA PRO A 544 12.50 5.08 9.00
C PRO A 544 12.22 3.96 7.96
N GLU A 545 12.88 2.81 8.06
CA GLU A 545 13.04 1.82 6.97
C GLU A 545 11.72 1.33 6.33
N SER A 546 10.65 1.25 7.12
CA SER A 546 9.34 0.74 6.72
C SER A 546 8.30 1.82 6.35
N TYR A 547 8.69 3.10 6.34
CA TYR A 547 7.79 4.24 6.11
C TYR A 547 8.16 4.97 4.81
N ARG A 548 7.34 4.81 3.77
CA ARG A 548 7.64 5.28 2.41
C ARG A 548 6.47 6.03 1.79
N CYS A 549 6.78 7.02 0.98
CA CYS A 549 5.81 7.69 0.13
C CYS A 549 5.21 6.71 -0.89
N ALA A 550 3.89 6.66 -0.96
CA ALA A 550 3.17 5.96 -2.03
C ALA A 550 2.77 6.93 -3.14
N TYR A 551 2.39 8.16 -2.77
CA TYR A 551 1.98 9.23 -3.68
C TYR A 551 2.75 10.52 -3.38
N PRO A 552 2.89 11.44 -4.36
CA PRO A 552 2.64 11.24 -5.80
C PRO A 552 3.63 10.25 -6.44
N GLU A 553 3.33 9.72 -7.63
CA GLU A 553 4.18 8.70 -8.31
C GLU A 553 5.65 9.15 -8.50
N THR A 554 5.93 10.45 -8.56
CA THR A 554 7.29 10.99 -8.64
C THR A 554 8.14 10.75 -7.39
N LEU A 555 7.49 10.57 -6.23
CA LEU A 555 8.14 10.34 -4.93
C LEU A 555 7.89 8.91 -4.43
N LYS A 556 7.33 8.02 -5.24
CA LYS A 556 7.00 6.67 -4.81
C LYS A 556 8.26 5.90 -4.36
N GLY A 557 8.20 5.33 -3.17
CA GLY A 557 9.29 4.55 -2.57
C GLY A 557 10.31 5.37 -1.76
N THR A 558 10.27 6.71 -1.82
CA THR A 558 11.14 7.57 -0.99
C THR A 558 10.79 7.40 0.49
N LEU A 559 11.80 7.32 1.35
CA LEU A 559 11.58 7.24 2.80
C LEU A 559 10.95 8.55 3.30
N LEU A 560 9.99 8.45 4.23
CA LEU A 560 9.35 9.64 4.80
C LEU A 560 10.35 10.58 5.49
N GLN A 561 11.42 10.04 6.07
CA GLN A 561 12.48 10.84 6.70
C GLN A 561 13.21 11.77 5.71
N ASP A 562 13.35 11.33 4.45
CA ASP A 562 14.06 12.06 3.40
C ASP A 562 13.14 13.06 2.66
N PHE A 563 11.83 13.02 2.93
CA PHE A 563 10.86 13.93 2.32
C PHE A 563 10.94 15.32 2.97
N HIS A 564 11.37 16.31 2.19
CA HIS A 564 11.47 17.70 2.62
C HIS A 564 10.76 18.63 1.64
N ILE A 565 9.73 19.33 2.12
CA ILE A 565 9.02 20.37 1.38
C ILE A 565 9.09 21.71 2.13
N SER A 566 9.30 22.80 1.38
CA SER A 566 9.45 24.13 1.97
C SER A 566 8.13 24.66 2.53
N GLU A 567 8.20 25.42 3.61
CA GLU A 567 7.03 26.05 4.25
C GLU A 567 6.31 27.04 3.30
N LEU A 568 7.09 27.69 2.43
CA LEU A 568 6.63 28.62 1.40
C LEU A 568 5.74 27.93 0.35
N SER A 569 6.06 26.68 -0.04
CA SER A 569 5.27 25.91 -1.00
C SER A 569 3.94 25.41 -0.42
N CYS A 570 3.85 25.26 0.90
CA CYS A 570 2.63 24.77 1.56
C CYS A 570 1.65 25.88 1.92
N ASN A 571 2.12 27.12 2.10
CA ASN A 571 1.26 28.26 2.37
C ASN A 571 0.84 28.98 1.09
N ARG A 572 -0.32 28.59 0.53
CA ARG A 572 -0.87 29.19 -0.71
C ARG A 572 -1.04 30.71 -0.59
N SER A 573 -1.45 31.22 0.57
CA SER A 573 -1.65 32.65 0.80
C SER A 573 -0.34 33.42 0.69
N LEU A 574 0.72 32.91 1.30
CA LEU A 574 2.04 33.55 1.27
C LEU A 574 2.65 33.55 -0.14
N LEU A 575 2.49 32.44 -0.88
CA LEU A 575 2.90 32.33 -2.28
C LEU A 575 2.18 33.36 -3.16
N ILE A 576 0.85 33.49 -2.98
CA ILE A 576 0.04 34.47 -3.72
C ILE A 576 0.47 35.90 -3.40
N VAL A 577 0.72 36.23 -2.14
CA VAL A 577 1.20 37.56 -1.72
C VAL A 577 2.56 37.89 -2.37
N LEU A 578 3.49 36.94 -2.41
CA LEU A 578 4.79 37.11 -3.07
C LEU A 578 4.64 37.34 -4.58
N ILE A 579 3.77 36.57 -5.25
CA ILE A 579 3.48 36.76 -6.68
C ILE A 579 2.89 38.16 -6.92
N PHE A 580 1.92 38.61 -6.14
CA PHE A 580 1.35 39.95 -6.29
C PHE A 580 2.38 41.06 -6.06
N LEU A 581 3.26 40.91 -5.07
CA LEU A 581 4.36 41.84 -4.82
C LEU A 581 5.31 41.94 -6.02
N THR A 582 5.72 40.82 -6.59
CA THR A 582 6.61 40.80 -7.77
C THR A 582 5.94 41.42 -9.01
N VAL A 583 4.66 41.14 -9.25
CA VAL A 583 3.88 41.75 -10.34
C VAL A 583 3.70 43.25 -10.12
N ALA A 584 3.43 43.69 -8.89
CA ALA A 584 3.32 45.11 -8.55
C ALA A 584 4.65 45.86 -8.80
N ILE A 585 5.78 45.27 -8.43
CA ILE A 585 7.11 45.85 -8.70
C ILE A 585 7.38 45.94 -10.21
N LEU A 586 7.07 44.88 -10.96
CA LEU A 586 7.27 44.87 -12.42
C LEU A 586 6.41 45.92 -13.13
N THR A 587 5.13 46.05 -12.74
CA THR A 587 4.22 47.05 -13.31
C THR A 587 4.64 48.47 -12.96
N LEU A 588 5.12 48.71 -11.73
CA LEU A 588 5.66 50.01 -11.32
C LEU A 588 6.90 50.37 -12.15
N SER A 589 7.82 49.41 -12.35
CA SER A 589 9.03 49.63 -13.16
C SER A 589 8.67 49.94 -14.62
N LEU A 590 7.69 49.24 -15.19
CA LEU A 590 7.21 49.46 -16.56
C LEU A 590 6.55 50.83 -16.70
N PHE A 591 5.76 51.23 -15.71
CA PHE A 591 5.14 52.56 -15.69
C PHE A 591 6.19 53.69 -15.62
N CYS A 592 7.22 53.54 -14.78
CA CYS A 592 8.35 54.46 -14.71
C CYS A 592 9.11 54.53 -16.06
N LEU A 593 9.37 53.39 -16.71
CA LEU A 593 10.01 53.35 -18.03
C LEU A 593 9.15 54.05 -19.10
N CYS A 594 7.84 53.81 -19.11
CA CYS A 594 6.90 54.42 -20.05
C CYS A 594 6.79 55.94 -19.86
N LYS A 595 6.97 56.45 -18.63
CA LYS A 595 7.06 57.88 -18.34
C LYS A 595 8.40 58.47 -18.77
N TYR A 596 9.51 57.77 -18.52
CA TYR A 596 10.85 58.22 -18.91
C TYR A 596 11.02 58.33 -20.44
N MET A 597 10.37 57.44 -21.20
CA MET A 597 10.50 57.36 -22.66
C MET A 597 9.44 58.18 -23.44
N ASP A 598 8.69 59.08 -22.79
CA ASP A 598 7.68 59.98 -23.42
C ASP A 598 6.66 59.31 -24.37
N ILE A 599 6.36 58.02 -24.15
CA ILE A 599 5.40 57.22 -24.94
C ILE A 599 4.00 57.88 -25.04
N PRO A 600 3.46 58.57 -23.99
CA PRO A 600 2.19 59.27 -24.10
C PRO A 600 2.15 60.37 -25.18
N TRP A 601 3.29 61.00 -25.48
CA TRP A 601 3.39 61.99 -26.56
C TRP A 601 3.33 61.33 -27.94
N TYR A 602 4.06 60.22 -28.12
CA TYR A 602 4.06 59.45 -29.37
C TYR A 602 2.68 58.82 -29.69
N MET A 603 1.99 58.26 -28.69
CA MET A 603 0.65 57.69 -28.88
C MET A 603 -0.40 58.74 -29.27
N LYS A 604 -0.29 59.97 -28.73
CA LYS A 604 -1.19 61.09 -29.07
C LYS A 604 -0.99 61.58 -30.51
N MET A 605 0.25 61.62 -30.97
CA MET A 605 0.62 61.95 -32.35
C MET A 605 0.18 60.87 -33.36
N ILE A 606 0.36 59.59 -33.04
CA ILE A 606 -0.08 58.47 -33.90
C ILE A 606 -1.61 58.44 -34.00
N TRP A 607 -2.33 58.71 -32.91
CA TRP A 607 -3.80 58.79 -32.92
C TRP A 607 -4.33 59.98 -33.76
N GLN A 608 -3.63 61.13 -33.73
CA GLN A 608 -3.95 62.26 -34.60
C GLN A 608 -3.66 61.96 -36.08
N TRP A 609 -2.60 61.20 -36.36
CA TRP A 609 -2.24 60.76 -37.72
C TRP A 609 -3.18 59.69 -38.28
N THR A 610 -3.68 58.77 -37.46
CA THR A 610 -4.67 57.77 -37.88
C THR A 610 -6.04 58.41 -38.09
N GLN A 611 -6.47 59.38 -37.27
CA GLN A 611 -7.69 60.17 -37.52
C GLN A 611 -7.62 60.95 -38.84
N THR A 612 -6.47 61.54 -39.18
CA THR A 612 -6.29 62.26 -40.46
C THR A 612 -6.27 61.31 -41.66
N ARG A 613 -5.58 60.16 -41.56
CA ARG A 613 -5.63 59.13 -42.61
C ARG A 613 -7.02 58.52 -42.83
N HIS A 614 -7.81 58.33 -41.77
CA HIS A 614 -9.18 57.84 -41.89
C HIS A 614 -10.11 58.85 -42.58
N ARG A 615 -9.92 60.16 -42.34
CA ARG A 615 -10.64 61.24 -43.06
C ARG A 615 -10.25 61.35 -44.53
N ILE A 616 -9.00 61.02 -44.88
CA ILE A 616 -8.51 61.00 -46.28
C ILE A 616 -9.03 59.77 -47.04
N LYS A 617 -9.13 58.60 -46.40
CA LYS A 617 -9.64 57.37 -47.03
C LYS A 617 -11.14 57.44 -47.35
N ASN A 618 -11.95 58.08 -46.49
CA ASN A 618 -13.37 58.33 -46.77
C ASN A 618 -13.62 59.44 -47.81
N ARG A 619 -12.62 60.27 -48.16
CA ARG A 619 -12.76 61.34 -49.18
C ARG A 619 -12.42 60.88 -50.61
N ARG A 620 -11.68 59.78 -50.78
CA ARG A 620 -11.36 59.24 -52.12
C ARG A 620 -12.55 58.62 -52.87
N SER A 621 -13.68 58.31 -52.20
CA SER A 621 -14.87 57.75 -52.87
C SER A 621 -15.89 58.80 -53.33
N THR A 622 -15.69 60.09 -53.06
CA THR A 622 -16.65 61.16 -53.42
C THR A 622 -16.11 62.08 -54.52
N GLN A 623 -14.84 61.95 -54.93
CA GLN A 623 -14.20 62.80 -55.92
C GLN A 623 -13.94 62.04 -57.24
N GLN A 624 -15.01 61.42 -57.76
CA GLN A 624 -15.04 60.79 -59.07
C GLN A 624 -16.14 61.39 -59.98
N ASN A 625 -16.80 62.48 -59.56
CA ASN A 625 -17.93 63.10 -60.29
C ASN A 625 -17.91 64.64 -60.30
N LEU A 626 -16.74 65.28 -60.43
CA LEU A 626 -16.64 66.67 -60.89
C LEU A 626 -15.46 66.78 -61.87
N GLN A 627 -15.74 66.44 -63.13
CA GLN A 627 -14.86 66.71 -64.26
C GLN A 627 -15.05 68.18 -64.65
N GLN A 628 -14.33 69.07 -63.99
CA GLN A 628 -14.07 70.43 -64.45
C GLN A 628 -12.63 70.50 -64.94
N ASN A 629 -12.41 70.99 -66.16
CA ASN A 629 -11.08 71.17 -66.75
C ASN A 629 -10.36 72.33 -66.05
N PHE A 630 -9.63 72.03 -64.97
CA PHE A 630 -8.75 73.00 -64.33
C PHE A 630 -7.45 73.15 -65.13
N ALA A 631 -7.00 74.37 -65.33
CA ALA A 631 -5.70 74.67 -65.96
C ALA A 631 -4.58 74.81 -64.92
N PHE A 632 -4.92 75.09 -63.66
CA PHE A 632 -3.96 75.27 -62.58
C PHE A 632 -4.32 74.41 -61.37
N HIS A 633 -3.30 73.98 -60.63
CA HIS A 633 -3.48 73.23 -59.37
C HIS A 633 -3.93 74.16 -58.24
N ALA A 634 -3.42 75.39 -58.22
CA ALA A 634 -3.86 76.40 -57.27
C ALA A 634 -3.71 77.84 -57.80
N PHE A 635 -4.61 78.73 -57.39
CA PHE A 635 -4.42 80.18 -57.49
C PHE A 635 -3.85 80.70 -56.17
N VAL A 636 -2.84 81.58 -56.20
CA VAL A 636 -2.26 82.19 -54.99
C VAL A 636 -2.54 83.68 -54.96
N SER A 637 -3.18 84.14 -53.89
CA SER A 637 -3.43 85.56 -53.59
C SER A 637 -2.64 86.00 -52.36
N TYR A 638 -1.90 87.11 -52.49
CA TYR A 638 -1.02 87.68 -51.47
C TYR A 638 -0.91 89.20 -51.63
N SER A 639 -0.37 89.90 -50.62
CA SER A 639 -0.13 91.35 -50.67
C SER A 639 1.23 91.62 -51.28
N GLU A 640 1.39 92.68 -52.07
CA GLU A 640 2.68 93.04 -52.67
C GLU A 640 3.80 93.21 -51.62
N HIS A 641 3.44 93.65 -50.42
CA HIS A 641 4.37 93.77 -49.29
C HIS A 641 4.92 92.42 -48.77
N ASP A 642 4.23 91.31 -49.05
CA ASP A 642 4.63 89.95 -48.66
C ASP A 642 5.17 89.13 -49.85
N SER A 643 5.38 89.78 -51.00
CA SER A 643 5.80 89.15 -52.26
C SER A 643 7.14 88.41 -52.14
N SER A 644 8.08 88.93 -51.33
CA SER A 644 9.39 88.32 -51.10
C SER A 644 9.27 86.90 -50.55
N TRP A 645 8.46 86.71 -49.51
CA TRP A 645 8.23 85.38 -48.93
C TRP A 645 7.52 84.43 -49.90
N VAL A 646 6.55 84.94 -50.67
CA VAL A 646 5.83 84.11 -51.64
C VAL A 646 6.77 83.65 -52.76
N LYS A 647 7.57 84.55 -53.33
CA LYS A 647 8.46 84.26 -54.47
C LYS A 647 9.69 83.44 -54.07
N GLU A 648 10.25 83.67 -52.90
CA GLU A 648 11.50 83.00 -52.46
C GLU A 648 11.24 81.73 -51.64
N CYS A 649 10.08 81.62 -50.99
CA CYS A 649 9.79 80.51 -50.07
C CYS A 649 8.58 79.68 -50.53
N LEU A 650 7.42 80.29 -50.81
CA LEU A 650 6.21 79.54 -51.13
C LEU A 650 6.28 78.88 -52.51
N LEU A 651 6.52 79.66 -53.57
CA LEU A 651 6.52 79.16 -54.94
C LEU A 651 7.60 78.11 -55.19
N PRO A 652 8.88 78.29 -54.79
CA PRO A 652 9.92 77.28 -55.04
C PRO A 652 9.69 75.95 -54.30
N ASN A 653 8.96 75.97 -53.17
CA ASN A 653 8.61 74.75 -52.45
C ASN A 653 7.38 74.02 -53.02
N LEU A 654 6.58 74.71 -53.84
CA LEU A 654 5.39 74.16 -54.50
C LEU A 654 5.68 73.79 -55.96
N GLU A 655 6.21 74.71 -56.75
CA GLU A 655 6.70 74.52 -58.11
C GLU A 655 8.15 73.98 -58.03
N ARG A 656 8.31 72.68 -57.83
CA ARG A 656 9.64 72.04 -57.99
C ARG A 656 10.05 72.07 -59.46
N GLU A 657 11.35 71.88 -59.73
CA GLU A 657 11.95 71.87 -61.08
C GLU A 657 11.26 70.89 -62.05
N ASP A 658 10.56 69.88 -61.51
CA ASP A 658 9.86 68.81 -62.21
C ASP A 658 8.52 69.24 -62.88
N GLY A 659 8.07 70.49 -62.71
CA GLY A 659 6.85 71.02 -63.37
C GLY A 659 5.50 70.44 -62.90
N SER A 660 5.51 69.62 -61.85
CA SER A 660 4.35 68.82 -61.39
C SER A 660 3.18 69.62 -60.78
N ILE A 661 3.38 70.89 -60.41
CA ILE A 661 2.35 71.76 -59.85
C ILE A 661 2.39 73.09 -60.62
N GLN A 662 1.25 73.51 -61.15
CA GLN A 662 1.07 74.77 -61.88
C GLN A 662 0.24 75.74 -61.05
N ILE A 663 0.78 76.95 -60.82
CA ILE A 663 0.15 77.98 -59.99
C ILE A 663 -0.28 79.18 -60.84
N CYS A 664 -1.53 79.64 -60.68
CA CYS A 664 -2.01 80.89 -61.27
C CYS A 664 -1.55 82.06 -60.38
N GLN A 665 -0.75 82.98 -60.93
CA GLN A 665 -0.25 84.16 -60.23
C GLN A 665 -0.60 85.44 -61.01
N HIS A 666 -0.97 86.50 -60.29
CA HIS A 666 -1.39 87.76 -60.91
C HIS A 666 -0.32 88.43 -61.80
N GLU A 667 0.96 88.29 -61.48
CA GLU A 667 2.07 88.86 -62.28
C GLU A 667 2.37 88.06 -63.56
N ARG A 668 2.03 86.76 -63.60
CA ARG A 668 2.36 85.85 -64.70
C ARG A 668 1.20 85.61 -65.66
N ASN A 669 -0.03 85.56 -65.15
CA ASN A 669 -1.17 84.99 -65.89
C ASN A 669 -2.30 85.99 -66.17
N PHE A 670 -2.16 87.27 -65.77
CA PHE A 670 -3.18 88.28 -66.05
C PHE A 670 -3.06 88.81 -67.48
N VAL A 671 -4.19 88.86 -68.18
CA VAL A 671 -4.24 89.34 -69.57
C VAL A 671 -4.48 90.85 -69.56
N ALA A 672 -3.63 91.60 -70.27
CA ALA A 672 -3.75 93.05 -70.41
C ALA A 672 -5.07 93.42 -71.14
N GLY A 673 -5.80 94.41 -70.62
CA GLY A 673 -7.08 94.88 -71.18
C GLY A 673 -8.34 94.41 -70.45
N LYS A 674 -8.24 93.44 -69.52
CA LYS A 674 -9.33 93.05 -68.61
C LYS A 674 -9.22 93.75 -67.25
N SER A 675 -10.35 93.86 -66.51
CA SER A 675 -10.31 94.40 -65.15
C SER A 675 -9.57 93.47 -64.19
N ILE A 676 -8.91 94.02 -63.15
CA ILE A 676 -8.18 93.25 -62.13
C ILE A 676 -9.10 92.20 -61.50
N VAL A 677 -10.35 92.57 -61.22
CA VAL A 677 -11.35 91.66 -60.64
C VAL A 677 -11.70 90.51 -61.60
N GLU A 678 -11.87 90.79 -62.89
CA GLU A 678 -12.17 89.74 -63.88
C GLU A 678 -10.99 88.76 -64.07
N ASN A 679 -9.76 89.26 -64.04
CA ASN A 679 -8.56 88.43 -64.10
C ASN A 679 -8.42 87.53 -62.86
N ILE A 680 -8.75 88.05 -61.67
CA ILE A 680 -8.82 87.26 -60.42
C ILE A 680 -9.84 86.13 -60.56
N ILE A 681 -11.06 86.44 -61.02
CA ILE A 681 -12.15 85.46 -61.15
C ILE A 681 -11.75 84.34 -62.11
N ASN A 682 -11.17 84.69 -63.26
CA ASN A 682 -10.70 83.72 -64.25
C ASN A 682 -9.59 82.80 -63.70
N CYS A 683 -8.66 83.33 -62.88
CA CYS A 683 -7.66 82.49 -62.20
C CYS A 683 -8.31 81.55 -61.16
N ILE A 684 -9.31 82.02 -60.40
CA ILE A 684 -10.00 81.22 -59.39
C ILE A 684 -10.78 80.07 -60.05
N ASP A 685 -11.54 80.35 -61.11
CA ASP A 685 -12.37 79.35 -61.79
C ASP A 685 -11.53 78.29 -62.53
N LYS A 686 -10.34 78.67 -63.03
CA LYS A 686 -9.40 77.75 -63.70
C LYS A 686 -8.48 76.99 -62.74
N SER A 687 -8.57 77.22 -61.43
CA SER A 687 -7.72 76.59 -60.42
C SER A 687 -8.48 75.58 -59.56
N PHE A 688 -7.87 74.42 -59.29
CA PHE A 688 -8.47 73.40 -58.43
C PHE A 688 -8.62 73.85 -56.97
N LYS A 689 -7.68 74.67 -56.46
CA LYS A 689 -7.73 75.30 -55.13
C LYS A 689 -7.36 76.77 -55.18
N SER A 690 -7.82 77.56 -54.22
CA SER A 690 -7.41 78.95 -54.03
C SER A 690 -6.70 79.11 -52.68
N ILE A 691 -5.43 79.48 -52.72
CA ILE A 691 -4.57 79.73 -51.56
C ILE A 691 -4.53 81.23 -51.29
N PHE A 692 -4.89 81.62 -50.07
CA PHE A 692 -4.79 83.00 -49.60
C PHE A 692 -3.72 83.10 -48.52
N VAL A 693 -2.69 83.92 -48.77
CA VAL A 693 -1.64 84.21 -47.80
C VAL A 693 -2.08 85.42 -46.97
N LEU A 694 -2.56 85.12 -45.76
CA LEU A 694 -3.07 86.11 -44.83
C LEU A 694 -1.93 86.69 -43.99
N SER A 695 -1.82 88.02 -44.06
CA SER A 695 -0.97 88.86 -43.23
C SER A 695 -1.76 90.12 -42.82
N PRO A 696 -1.25 90.92 -41.87
CA PRO A 696 -1.82 92.24 -41.60
C PRO A 696 -1.92 93.14 -42.85
N ASN A 697 -0.94 93.07 -43.75
CA ASN A 697 -0.88 93.86 -44.99
C ASN A 697 -1.99 93.43 -45.97
N PHE A 698 -2.18 92.13 -46.13
CA PHE A 698 -3.20 91.56 -47.03
C PHE A 698 -4.62 91.99 -46.68
N ILE A 699 -4.93 92.10 -45.39
CA ILE A 699 -6.26 92.49 -44.92
C ILE A 699 -6.53 93.98 -45.15
N GLN A 700 -5.47 94.81 -45.15
CA GLN A 700 -5.60 96.26 -45.30
C GLN A 700 -5.71 96.69 -46.77
N SER A 701 -4.99 96.04 -47.69
CA SER A 701 -4.96 96.44 -49.12
C SER A 701 -5.81 95.55 -50.02
N GLU A 702 -5.64 94.23 -49.97
CA GLU A 702 -6.13 93.32 -51.00
C GLU A 702 -7.52 92.76 -50.74
N TRP A 703 -7.88 92.56 -49.46
CA TRP A 703 -9.15 91.89 -49.09
C TRP A 703 -10.39 92.59 -49.65
N CYS A 704 -10.33 93.90 -49.88
CA CYS A 704 -11.43 94.68 -50.45
C CYS A 704 -11.83 94.21 -51.86
N HIS A 705 -10.89 93.72 -52.68
CA HIS A 705 -11.18 93.22 -54.03
C HIS A 705 -11.95 91.90 -54.01
N TYR A 706 -11.77 91.10 -52.98
CA TYR A 706 -12.38 89.78 -52.87
C TYR A 706 -13.68 89.78 -52.05
N GLU A 707 -13.92 90.79 -51.23
CA GLU A 707 -15.12 90.92 -50.40
C GLU A 707 -16.42 90.79 -51.22
N LEU A 708 -16.50 91.49 -52.36
CA LEU A 708 -17.69 91.52 -53.20
C LEU A 708 -17.87 90.22 -54.01
N TYR A 709 -16.76 89.61 -54.47
CA TYR A 709 -16.77 88.28 -55.09
C TYR A 709 -17.26 87.20 -54.11
N PHE A 710 -16.72 87.21 -52.88
CA PHE A 710 -17.14 86.27 -51.83
C PHE A 710 -18.56 86.51 -51.34
N ALA A 711 -19.11 87.72 -51.47
CA ALA A 711 -20.51 88.00 -51.14
C ALA A 711 -21.48 87.34 -52.13
N GLN A 712 -21.12 87.23 -53.42
CA GLN A 712 -22.01 86.79 -54.49
C GLN A 712 -21.79 85.34 -54.99
N HIS A 713 -20.58 84.78 -54.89
CA HIS A 713 -20.27 83.43 -55.40
C HIS A 713 -20.29 82.34 -54.31
N LYS A 714 -20.72 81.12 -54.69
CA LYS A 714 -20.81 79.91 -53.84
C LYS A 714 -19.46 79.29 -53.44
N VAL A 715 -18.33 79.95 -53.73
CA VAL A 715 -16.97 79.52 -53.34
C VAL A 715 -16.77 79.53 -51.81
N PHE A 716 -17.74 80.05 -51.03
CA PHE A 716 -17.79 80.01 -49.57
C PHE A 716 -19.11 79.45 -48.98
N THR A 717 -19.77 78.50 -49.64
CA THR A 717 -20.75 77.67 -48.91
C THR A 717 -20.01 76.79 -47.89
N GLU A 718 -20.59 76.63 -46.71
CA GLU A 718 -19.97 76.25 -45.41
C GLU A 718 -19.15 74.94 -45.35
N ASN A 719 -18.93 74.24 -46.47
CA ASN A 719 -18.18 72.98 -46.59
C ASN A 719 -17.37 72.84 -47.90
N SER A 720 -16.99 73.95 -48.55
CA SER A 720 -16.14 73.88 -49.76
C SER A 720 -14.67 73.70 -49.38
N ASP A 721 -14.08 72.56 -49.75
CA ASP A 721 -12.66 72.25 -49.56
C ASP A 721 -11.74 73.06 -50.50
N ASP A 722 -12.27 74.04 -51.24
CA ASP A 722 -11.59 74.70 -52.37
C ASP A 722 -10.69 75.86 -51.95
N LEU A 723 -10.77 76.27 -50.69
CA LEU A 723 -9.99 77.36 -50.12
C LEU A 723 -8.97 76.85 -49.10
N ILE A 724 -7.73 77.32 -49.24
CA ILE A 724 -6.66 77.12 -48.27
C ILE A 724 -6.20 78.48 -47.74
N LEU A 725 -6.28 78.67 -46.42
CA LEU A 725 -5.79 79.89 -45.77
C LEU A 725 -4.42 79.61 -45.14
N ILE A 726 -3.40 80.38 -45.52
CA ILE A 726 -2.07 80.34 -44.90
C ILE A 726 -1.93 81.59 -44.04
N LEU A 727 -1.69 81.42 -42.75
CA LEU A 727 -1.41 82.52 -41.84
C LEU A 727 0.11 82.70 -41.75
N LEU A 728 0.63 83.73 -42.43
CA LEU A 728 2.06 84.02 -42.48
C LEU A 728 2.55 84.57 -41.13
N GLU A 729 1.75 85.47 -40.55
CA GLU A 729 1.98 86.09 -39.25
C GLU A 729 0.67 86.18 -38.48
N PRO A 730 0.69 86.08 -37.14
CA PRO A 730 -0.52 86.20 -36.34
C PRO A 730 -1.15 87.58 -36.48
N ILE A 731 -2.42 87.63 -36.90
CA ILE A 731 -3.16 88.87 -37.13
C ILE A 731 -3.98 89.22 -35.88
N PRO A 732 -3.72 90.36 -35.23
CA PRO A 732 -4.54 90.83 -34.13
C PRO A 732 -5.98 91.10 -34.54
N LYS A 733 -6.95 90.67 -33.71
CA LYS A 733 -8.39 90.75 -34.03
C LYS A 733 -8.93 92.16 -34.32
N TYR A 734 -8.27 93.20 -33.80
CA TYR A 734 -8.66 94.59 -34.00
C TYR A 734 -8.30 95.13 -35.39
N LEU A 735 -7.35 94.51 -36.09
CA LEU A 735 -6.93 94.91 -37.44
C LEU A 735 -7.90 94.46 -38.54
N ILE A 736 -8.87 93.60 -38.22
CA ILE A 736 -9.87 93.13 -39.17
C ILE A 736 -11.11 94.05 -39.10
N PRO A 737 -11.37 94.88 -40.12
CA PRO A 737 -12.54 95.76 -40.17
C PRO A 737 -13.84 95.04 -39.83
N ALA A 738 -14.76 95.72 -39.15
CA ALA A 738 -16.04 95.15 -38.74
C ALA A 738 -16.86 94.59 -39.92
N ARG A 739 -16.76 95.24 -41.10
CA ARG A 739 -17.43 94.84 -42.34
C ARG A 739 -17.03 93.47 -42.89
N TYR A 740 -15.82 92.96 -42.57
CA TYR A 740 -15.32 91.67 -43.09
C TYR A 740 -15.83 90.47 -42.26
N HIS A 741 -17.14 90.30 -42.16
CA HIS A 741 -17.78 89.26 -41.32
C HIS A 741 -17.40 87.83 -41.72
N LYS A 742 -17.30 87.54 -43.03
CA LYS A 742 -16.90 86.21 -43.53
C LYS A 742 -15.45 85.85 -43.15
N LEU A 743 -14.52 86.81 -43.25
CA LEU A 743 -13.13 86.60 -42.82
C LEU A 743 -13.03 86.33 -41.32
N LYS A 744 -13.76 87.09 -40.49
CA LYS A 744 -13.80 86.87 -39.02
C LYS A 744 -14.32 85.47 -38.66
N ALA A 745 -15.34 84.99 -39.36
CA ALA A 745 -15.88 83.65 -39.16
C ALA A 745 -14.84 82.55 -39.49
N LEU A 746 -14.08 82.72 -40.57
CA LEU A 746 -13.02 81.77 -40.97
C LEU A 746 -11.85 81.77 -39.99
N MET A 747 -11.41 82.96 -39.55
CA MET A 747 -10.34 83.08 -38.56
C MET A 747 -10.74 82.50 -37.19
N ALA A 748 -12.04 82.56 -36.83
CA ALA A 748 -12.55 81.98 -35.59
C ALA A 748 -12.56 80.44 -35.59
N ARG A 749 -12.75 79.80 -36.76
CA ARG A 749 -12.79 78.33 -36.90
C ARG A 749 -11.42 77.65 -36.86
N ARG A 750 -10.31 78.41 -36.87
CA ARG A 750 -8.91 77.91 -36.88
C ARG A 750 -8.60 76.92 -38.01
N THR A 751 -9.25 77.08 -39.16
CA THR A 751 -9.06 76.22 -40.36
C THR A 751 -7.98 76.80 -41.29
N TYR A 752 -6.91 77.37 -40.73
CA TYR A 752 -5.77 77.91 -41.48
C TYR A 752 -4.49 77.13 -41.18
N LEU A 753 -3.55 77.14 -42.12
CA LEU A 753 -2.20 76.63 -41.95
C LEU A 753 -1.30 77.75 -41.46
N GLU A 754 -0.85 77.67 -40.21
CA GLU A 754 0.08 78.65 -39.63
C GLU A 754 1.52 78.35 -40.03
N TRP A 755 2.26 79.37 -40.45
CA TRP A 755 3.67 79.25 -40.82
C TRP A 755 4.56 79.03 -39.58
N PRO A 756 5.25 77.87 -39.43
CA PRO A 756 6.01 77.58 -38.22
C PRO A 756 7.39 78.26 -38.22
N LYS A 757 7.74 78.90 -37.08
CA LYS A 757 9.05 79.56 -36.88
C LYS A 757 10.24 78.59 -36.74
N GLU A 758 10.01 77.34 -36.33
CA GLU A 758 11.07 76.33 -36.14
C GLU A 758 11.34 75.51 -37.42
N LYS A 759 12.61 75.47 -37.87
CA LYS A 759 13.03 74.74 -39.09
C LYS A 759 12.65 73.26 -39.09
N GLY A 760 12.68 72.58 -37.95
CA GLY A 760 12.31 71.16 -37.83
C GLY A 760 10.82 70.88 -38.13
N LYS A 761 9.95 71.87 -37.92
CA LYS A 761 8.49 71.76 -38.10
C LYS A 761 8.02 72.18 -39.50
N GLN A 762 8.84 72.93 -40.25
CA GLN A 762 8.53 73.37 -41.63
C GLN A 762 8.36 72.19 -42.61
N ARG A 763 9.07 71.07 -42.41
CA ARG A 763 8.91 69.87 -43.25
C ARG A 763 7.48 69.33 -43.26
N LEU A 764 6.80 69.37 -42.10
CA LEU A 764 5.42 68.89 -41.96
C LEU A 764 4.42 69.88 -42.58
N PHE A 765 4.66 71.19 -42.45
CA PHE A 765 3.86 72.24 -43.11
C PHE A 765 3.81 72.04 -44.62
N TRP A 766 4.99 71.85 -45.25
CA TRP A 766 5.07 71.63 -46.69
C TRP A 766 4.44 70.31 -47.16
N ALA A 767 4.55 69.25 -46.35
CA ALA A 767 3.92 67.96 -46.65
C ALA A 767 2.38 68.07 -46.63
N ASN A 768 1.82 68.79 -45.66
CA ASN A 768 0.38 69.01 -45.55
C ASN A 768 -0.16 69.92 -46.66
N LEU A 769 0.56 71.01 -46.99
CA LEU A 769 0.15 71.94 -48.04
C LEU A 769 0.14 71.27 -49.43
N ARG A 770 1.18 70.50 -49.77
CA ARG A 770 1.23 69.78 -51.04
C ARG A 770 0.13 68.72 -51.14
N ALA A 771 -0.08 67.92 -50.10
CA ALA A 771 -1.13 66.90 -50.09
C ALA A 771 -2.56 67.47 -50.27
N ALA A 772 -2.77 68.76 -49.96
CA ALA A 772 -4.07 69.42 -50.13
C ALA A 772 -4.34 69.93 -51.55
N ILE A 773 -3.31 70.12 -52.38
CA ILE A 773 -3.42 70.68 -53.74
C ILE A 773 -3.09 69.69 -54.86
N THR A 774 -2.60 68.49 -54.55
CA THR A 774 -2.24 67.48 -55.55
C THR A 774 -3.50 66.86 -56.18
N ILE A 775 -3.69 67.12 -57.47
CA ILE A 775 -4.66 66.48 -58.36
C ILE A 775 -3.96 66.25 -59.71
N ASN A 776 -4.40 65.29 -60.53
CA ASN A 776 -3.89 65.16 -61.89
C ASN A 776 -4.63 66.15 -62.80
N LEU A 777 -3.92 67.15 -63.35
CA LEU A 777 -4.46 67.97 -64.42
C LEU A 777 -4.49 67.16 -65.73
N VAL A 778 -5.50 67.39 -66.57
CA VAL A 778 -5.59 66.79 -67.91
C VAL A 778 -4.78 67.69 -68.85
N GLU A 779 -3.76 67.13 -69.52
CA GLU A 779 -3.01 67.86 -70.55
C GLU A 779 -3.94 68.24 -71.71
N SER A 780 -4.01 69.54 -72.02
CA SER A 780 -4.65 70.03 -73.24
C SER A 780 -3.65 69.96 -74.38
N ASP A 781 -3.83 69.00 -75.29
CA ASP A 781 -3.18 69.01 -76.60
C ASP A 781 -3.60 70.28 -77.35
N ASP A 782 -2.69 71.23 -77.49
CA ASP A 782 -2.80 72.27 -78.51
C ASP A 782 -2.07 71.77 -79.77
N GLU A 783 -2.77 71.71 -80.91
CA GLU A 783 -2.36 72.48 -82.09
C GLU A 783 -3.28 72.34 -83.34
N LEU A 784 -3.45 73.50 -84.00
CA LEU A 784 -3.49 73.75 -85.45
C LEU A 784 -4.78 73.55 -86.27
N ILE A 785 -5.41 74.69 -86.59
CA ILE A 785 -6.09 74.95 -87.87
C ILE A 785 -5.01 75.29 -88.92
N THR A 786 -5.06 74.59 -90.06
CA THR A 786 -5.14 75.26 -91.37
C THR A 786 -6.57 75.23 -91.84
#